data_AF-A0A9N9EM34-F1
#
_entry.id   AF-A0A9N9EM34-F1
#
_cell.length_a   1.000
_cell.length_b   1.000
_cell.length_c   1.000
_cell.angle_alpha   90.00
_cell.angle_beta   90.00
_cell.angle_gamma   90.00
#
_symmetry.space_group_name_H-M   'P 1'
#
loop_
_entity.id
_entity.type
_entity.pdbx_description
1 polymer ?
#
loop_
_entity_poly.entity_id
_entity_poly.type
_entity_poly.pdbx_seq_one_letter_code
_entity_poly.pdbx_strand_id
1 'polypeptide(L)'
;MDSHRSVIIQSIQKTANATADPNQLWTFVTSRSGIIASNAIKQIIDLVKSEVVPWSQALDGFLNVLSTVSGVTLDDVIIGITDILSFHAEREIDSTLDYNCPFSVKAAHGGKTHPYITIISTNPDETCTILFSQLQRIFGSIGSTSQRNSKYLQNVMMMMNPFFDFVLLDGESTQNSWFLRLLNFIVNLTYRNVNDEFFQIFRERVLDYLLSVTQKIMQTSDSNISSKYTIISNSIYPILQSLVDILQAPFVRNSLSSSFLREFSINLSIQILSVSTDAHHSNLSTISYVSLLSNLLELHQDFPDVISKPSFVILWPSLSFLLLDAQSCEVQTKTLEIMKKLTENREDAINERDISPALINIAVLPIFQAISELQGTSRANVMDILFAVRRFSMIQKVINESSRDKISALLESQNISGTIIDILSETRLLLENFSEESNLENSFLKSNSYLTKLFHVPYFFHHDVKTRIHALNRVISVIGENSESHKFPIFLIFLYILRNDDSSSIHIHILYRSLPSLVSANDFAISSKILKISMSLIEGEDGFRETKLCAVGIRMLHKLCIRYKGCWKSLRFVLAEWVKKRKLVTISKFDKMYTAGEGFEVELAALATMRCELLRDMCRSNGKDYAEELLPFISSLLQSVILHPKSLCLIIESLTACVEAEVANARAGDISPEFVWSVLLVHVAKAITRREDFNAQLISRLCDFYKSIAQSDESTDVYSEFKKEILSSYICPLVFPRRFDATEEEGQNVLFQIQRDRRILRLGLQTISYFPAVDILSWILLESPEALLSQIFHEDAEGGSDLCQIEEWQYVFGKIISHEI
;
A
#
# COMPACT_ATOMS: atom_id res chain seq x y z
N MET A 1 -70.09 -39.55 -35.70
CA MET A 1 -68.74 -39.31 -35.16
C MET A 1 -68.61 -39.64 -33.67
N ASP A 2 -69.71 -39.67 -32.90
CA ASP A 2 -69.66 -40.04 -31.47
C ASP A 2 -69.54 -41.54 -31.19
N SER A 3 -69.91 -42.44 -32.13
CA SER A 3 -69.75 -43.90 -31.94
C SER A 3 -68.31 -44.39 -32.13
N HIS A 4 -67.48 -43.71 -32.95
CA HIS A 4 -66.08 -44.09 -33.11
C HIS A 4 -65.21 -43.65 -31.93
N ARG A 5 -65.56 -42.54 -31.27
CA ARG A 5 -64.92 -42.11 -30.01
C ARG A 5 -65.25 -43.05 -28.86
N SER A 6 -66.49 -43.54 -28.74
CA SER A 6 -66.86 -44.48 -27.67
C SER A 6 -66.22 -45.86 -27.84
N VAL A 7 -66.04 -46.34 -29.08
CA VAL A 7 -65.36 -47.62 -29.37
C VAL A 7 -63.86 -47.53 -29.10
N ILE A 8 -63.22 -46.40 -29.39
CA ILE A 8 -61.80 -46.19 -29.03
C ILE A 8 -61.64 -46.12 -27.50
N ILE A 9 -62.51 -45.38 -26.81
CA ILE A 9 -62.48 -45.29 -25.33
C ILE A 9 -62.78 -46.65 -24.67
N GLN A 10 -63.71 -47.45 -25.21
CA GLN A 10 -63.99 -48.81 -24.72
C GLN A 10 -62.89 -49.81 -25.07
N SER A 11 -62.18 -49.65 -26.19
CA SER A 11 -61.00 -50.46 -26.51
C SER A 11 -59.83 -50.13 -25.58
N ILE A 12 -59.64 -48.85 -25.24
CA ILE A 12 -58.62 -48.37 -24.28
C ILE A 12 -58.91 -48.88 -22.87
N GLN A 13 -60.17 -48.92 -22.44
CA GLN A 13 -60.57 -49.51 -21.16
C GLN A 13 -60.42 -51.04 -21.13
N LYS A 14 -60.51 -51.74 -22.26
CA LYS A 14 -60.26 -53.19 -22.32
C LYS A 14 -58.78 -53.56 -22.36
N THR A 15 -57.92 -52.74 -22.96
CA THR A 15 -56.46 -52.91 -22.89
C THR A 15 -55.86 -52.47 -21.54
N ALA A 16 -56.62 -51.78 -20.69
CA ALA A 16 -56.18 -51.39 -19.35
C ALA A 16 -56.04 -52.56 -18.36
N ASN A 17 -56.60 -53.74 -18.66
CA ASN A 17 -56.63 -54.90 -17.76
C ASN A 17 -55.82 -56.11 -18.26
N ALA A 18 -55.13 -56.00 -19.39
CA ALA A 18 -54.27 -57.06 -19.91
C ALA A 18 -52.82 -56.59 -19.84
N THR A 19 -51.93 -57.45 -19.36
CA THR A 19 -50.47 -57.25 -19.35
C THR A 19 -49.98 -56.98 -20.77
N ALA A 20 -49.96 -55.71 -21.18
CA ALA A 20 -49.45 -55.27 -22.46
C ALA A 20 -47.94 -55.51 -22.50
N ASP A 21 -47.44 -56.03 -23.62
CA ASP A 21 -46.00 -56.17 -23.87
C ASP A 21 -45.33 -54.80 -23.72
N PRO A 22 -44.30 -54.64 -22.86
CA PRO A 22 -43.63 -53.37 -22.62
C PRO A 22 -43.13 -52.70 -23.91
N ASN A 23 -42.84 -53.47 -24.97
CA ASN A 23 -42.42 -52.91 -26.26
C ASN A 23 -43.57 -52.23 -27.03
N GLN A 24 -44.82 -52.67 -26.85
CA GLN A 24 -45.99 -52.02 -27.48
C GLN A 24 -46.32 -50.69 -26.78
N LEU A 25 -46.11 -50.61 -25.47
CA LEU A 25 -46.36 -49.39 -24.70
C LEU A 25 -45.49 -48.21 -25.17
N TRP A 26 -44.20 -48.44 -25.46
CA TRP A 26 -43.30 -47.40 -25.98
C TRP A 26 -43.76 -46.80 -27.32
N THR A 27 -44.37 -47.60 -28.20
CA THR A 27 -44.93 -47.09 -29.47
C THR A 27 -46.14 -46.17 -29.25
N PHE A 28 -46.92 -46.41 -28.18
CA PHE A 28 -48.05 -45.56 -27.80
C PHE A 28 -47.61 -44.26 -27.11
N VAL A 29 -46.47 -44.24 -26.42
CA VAL A 29 -45.86 -43.02 -25.86
C VAL A 29 -45.52 -42.01 -26.97
N THR A 30 -45.06 -42.46 -28.13
CA THR A 30 -44.75 -41.60 -29.29
C THR A 30 -45.98 -41.18 -30.13
N SER A 31 -47.19 -41.56 -29.72
CA SER A 31 -48.41 -41.30 -30.52
C SER A 31 -48.81 -39.82 -30.48
N ARG A 32 -49.40 -39.30 -31.57
CA ARG A 32 -49.89 -37.90 -31.65
C ARG A 32 -51.11 -37.60 -30.75
N SER A 33 -51.65 -38.60 -30.05
CA SER A 33 -52.82 -38.44 -29.18
C SER A 33 -52.37 -38.41 -27.73
N GLY A 34 -52.47 -37.25 -27.08
CA GLY A 34 -52.12 -37.09 -25.65
C GLY A 34 -52.84 -38.09 -24.73
N ILE A 35 -54.09 -38.45 -25.03
CA ILE A 35 -54.85 -39.44 -24.23
C ILE A 35 -54.23 -40.85 -24.32
N ILE A 36 -53.75 -41.25 -25.51
CA ILE A 36 -53.13 -42.57 -25.71
C ILE A 36 -51.74 -42.59 -25.07
N ALA A 37 -50.96 -41.52 -25.25
CA ALA A 37 -49.65 -41.37 -24.63
C ALA A 37 -49.74 -41.35 -23.09
N SER A 38 -50.63 -40.53 -22.51
CA SER A 38 -50.83 -40.41 -21.05
C SER A 38 -51.22 -41.75 -20.40
N ASN A 39 -52.12 -42.52 -21.04
CA ASN A 39 -52.49 -43.86 -20.55
C ASN A 39 -51.33 -44.86 -20.63
N ALA A 40 -50.54 -44.84 -21.71
CA ALA A 40 -49.36 -45.70 -21.84
C ALA A 40 -48.28 -45.34 -20.80
N ILE A 41 -48.05 -44.05 -20.56
CA ILE A 41 -47.11 -43.54 -19.55
C ILE A 41 -47.53 -43.99 -18.15
N LYS A 42 -48.82 -43.86 -17.81
CA LYS A 42 -49.36 -44.33 -16.53
C LYS A 42 -49.15 -45.83 -16.31
N GLN A 43 -49.39 -46.65 -17.33
CA GLN A 43 -49.14 -48.10 -17.25
C GLN A 43 -47.65 -48.42 -17.07
N ILE A 44 -46.75 -47.70 -17.75
CA ILE A 44 -45.29 -47.85 -17.55
C ILE A 44 -44.91 -47.49 -16.09
N ILE A 45 -45.44 -46.39 -15.54
CA ILE A 45 -45.20 -46.03 -14.13
C ILE A 45 -45.72 -47.11 -13.18
N ASP A 46 -46.92 -47.65 -13.41
CA ASP A 46 -47.48 -48.71 -12.56
C ASP A 46 -46.64 -50.01 -12.63
N LEU A 47 -46.05 -50.32 -13.79
CA LEU A 47 -45.08 -51.41 -13.95
C LEU A 47 -43.75 -51.16 -13.22
N VAL A 48 -43.29 -49.90 -13.13
CA VAL A 48 -42.11 -49.52 -12.33
C VAL A 48 -42.41 -49.62 -10.83
N LYS A 49 -43.58 -49.16 -10.39
CA LYS A 49 -44.01 -49.23 -8.97
C LYS A 49 -44.19 -50.66 -8.47
N SER A 50 -44.57 -51.57 -9.37
CA SER A 50 -44.71 -53.01 -9.08
C SER A 50 -43.39 -53.79 -9.26
N GLU A 51 -42.27 -53.11 -9.50
CA GLU A 51 -40.93 -53.68 -9.70
C GLU A 51 -40.78 -54.62 -10.92
N VAL A 52 -41.75 -54.63 -11.83
CA VAL A 52 -41.73 -55.45 -13.05
C VAL A 52 -40.74 -54.87 -14.08
N VAL A 53 -40.61 -53.54 -14.13
CA VAL A 53 -39.64 -52.83 -14.97
C VAL A 53 -38.69 -52.03 -14.08
N PRO A 54 -37.36 -52.17 -14.23
CA PRO A 54 -36.41 -51.33 -13.52
C PRO A 54 -36.61 -49.85 -13.83
N TRP A 55 -36.64 -49.00 -12.80
CA TRP A 55 -36.80 -47.55 -12.95
C TRP A 55 -35.78 -46.93 -13.91
N SER A 56 -34.55 -47.47 -13.94
CA SER A 56 -33.47 -47.00 -14.82
C SER A 56 -33.78 -47.25 -16.29
N GLN A 57 -34.39 -48.39 -16.62
CA GLN A 57 -34.78 -48.75 -17.98
C GLN A 57 -35.95 -47.90 -18.47
N ALA A 58 -36.92 -47.63 -17.58
CA ALA A 58 -38.03 -46.74 -17.88
C ALA A 58 -37.58 -45.29 -18.11
N LEU A 59 -36.67 -44.77 -17.27
CA LEU A 59 -36.10 -43.43 -17.47
C LEU A 59 -35.33 -43.31 -18.79
N ASP A 60 -34.45 -44.28 -19.10
CA ASP A 60 -33.71 -44.27 -20.37
C ASP A 60 -34.68 -44.32 -21.57
N GLY A 61 -35.77 -45.09 -21.47
CA GLY A 61 -36.84 -45.14 -22.47
C GLY A 61 -37.56 -43.81 -22.67
N PHE A 62 -37.92 -43.11 -21.59
CA PHE A 62 -38.53 -41.78 -21.69
C PHE A 62 -37.57 -40.72 -22.25
N LEU A 63 -36.29 -40.76 -21.84
CA LEU A 63 -35.27 -39.84 -22.34
C LEU A 63 -35.05 -39.99 -23.86
N ASN A 64 -35.04 -41.22 -24.37
CA ASN A 64 -34.89 -41.50 -25.80
C ASN A 64 -36.05 -40.99 -26.66
N VAL A 65 -37.23 -40.79 -26.06
CA VAL A 65 -38.44 -40.35 -26.76
C VAL A 65 -38.54 -38.80 -26.81
N LEU A 66 -37.82 -38.08 -25.95
CA LEU A 66 -37.89 -36.62 -25.81
C LEU A 66 -37.68 -35.84 -27.13
N SER A 67 -36.78 -36.30 -28.01
CA SER A 67 -36.50 -35.61 -29.27
C SER A 67 -37.58 -35.81 -30.35
N THR A 68 -38.56 -36.69 -30.11
CA THR A 68 -39.57 -37.10 -31.09
C THR A 68 -40.98 -36.61 -30.76
N VAL A 69 -41.16 -35.96 -29.61
CA VAL A 69 -42.47 -35.60 -29.03
C VAL A 69 -42.54 -34.10 -28.76
N SER A 70 -43.71 -33.47 -28.98
CA SER A 70 -43.96 -32.03 -28.81
C SER A 70 -45.36 -31.75 -28.25
N GLY A 71 -45.62 -30.58 -27.65
CA GLY A 71 -46.93 -30.21 -27.12
C GLY A 71 -47.42 -31.10 -25.97
N VAL A 72 -48.72 -31.41 -25.90
CA VAL A 72 -49.34 -32.14 -24.77
C VAL A 72 -48.67 -33.49 -24.47
N THR A 73 -48.18 -34.19 -25.49
CA THR A 73 -47.47 -35.46 -25.32
C THR A 73 -46.10 -35.30 -24.67
N LEU A 74 -45.45 -34.14 -24.85
CA LEU A 74 -44.21 -33.79 -24.16
C LEU A 74 -44.48 -33.54 -22.68
N ASP A 75 -45.57 -32.84 -22.35
CA ASP A 75 -46.03 -32.64 -20.96
C ASP A 75 -46.23 -33.98 -20.25
N ASP A 76 -46.95 -34.92 -20.88
CA ASP A 76 -47.21 -36.24 -20.34
C ASP A 76 -45.91 -37.03 -20.09
N VAL A 77 -44.94 -36.97 -21.01
CA VAL A 77 -43.63 -37.64 -20.85
C VAL A 77 -42.83 -37.04 -19.69
N ILE A 78 -42.81 -35.71 -19.55
CA ILE A 78 -42.14 -35.03 -18.45
C ILE A 78 -42.81 -35.37 -17.11
N ILE A 79 -44.13 -35.45 -17.06
CA ILE A 79 -44.89 -35.95 -15.90
C ILE A 79 -44.47 -37.38 -15.56
N GLY A 80 -44.32 -38.24 -16.58
CA GLY A 80 -43.84 -39.62 -16.44
C GLY A 80 -42.46 -39.73 -15.79
N ILE A 81 -41.51 -38.94 -16.26
CA ILE A 81 -40.15 -38.85 -15.68
C ILE A 81 -40.23 -38.36 -14.22
N THR A 82 -41.02 -37.31 -13.97
CA THR A 82 -41.23 -36.72 -12.64
C THR A 82 -41.78 -37.74 -11.64
N ASP A 83 -42.74 -38.57 -12.06
CA ASP A 83 -43.38 -39.58 -11.21
C ASP A 83 -42.40 -40.71 -10.84
N ILE A 84 -41.52 -41.12 -11.77
CA ILE A 84 -40.47 -42.11 -11.47
C ILE A 84 -39.43 -41.54 -10.50
N LEU A 85 -39.02 -40.28 -10.69
CA LEU A 85 -38.10 -39.59 -9.78
C LEU A 85 -38.70 -39.46 -8.36
N SER A 86 -39.98 -39.09 -8.28
CA SER A 86 -40.70 -38.97 -7.00
C SER A 86 -40.80 -40.32 -6.30
N PHE A 87 -41.16 -41.38 -7.03
CA PHE A 87 -41.21 -42.75 -6.50
C PHE A 87 -39.85 -43.22 -5.96
N HIS A 88 -38.75 -42.89 -6.65
CA HIS A 88 -37.41 -43.22 -6.18
C HIS A 88 -37.06 -42.50 -4.86
N ALA A 89 -37.36 -41.20 -4.77
CA ALA A 89 -37.15 -40.44 -3.53
C ALA A 89 -38.03 -40.92 -2.37
N GLU A 90 -39.26 -41.38 -2.65
CA GLU A 90 -40.17 -41.98 -1.65
C GLU A 90 -39.68 -43.33 -1.12
N ARG A 91 -39.12 -44.17 -1.99
CA ARG A 91 -38.59 -45.49 -1.64
C ARG A 91 -37.42 -45.41 -0.66
N GLU A 92 -36.61 -44.36 -0.77
CA GLU A 92 -35.42 -44.13 0.06
C GLU A 92 -35.71 -43.38 1.37
N ILE A 93 -36.97 -43.18 1.75
CA ILE A 93 -37.30 -42.52 3.03
C ILE A 93 -36.94 -43.42 4.23
N ASP A 94 -37.05 -44.74 4.09
CA ASP A 94 -36.86 -45.68 5.19
C ASP A 94 -35.39 -46.11 5.38
N SER A 95 -34.48 -45.71 4.48
CA SER A 95 -33.05 -46.02 4.60
C SER A 95 -32.37 -45.14 5.66
N THR A 96 -31.44 -45.71 6.43
CA THR A 96 -30.68 -44.99 7.47
C THR A 96 -29.46 -44.24 6.92
N LEU A 97 -29.16 -44.42 5.63
CA LEU A 97 -28.04 -43.82 4.92
C LEU A 97 -28.50 -42.52 4.24
N ASP A 98 -27.58 -41.57 4.08
CA ASP A 98 -27.83 -40.37 3.28
C ASP A 98 -28.12 -40.75 1.82
N TYR A 99 -29.10 -40.08 1.21
CA TYR A 99 -29.53 -40.36 -0.16
C TYR A 99 -28.41 -40.05 -1.17
N ASN A 100 -27.80 -41.10 -1.71
CA ASN A 100 -26.77 -41.01 -2.74
C ASN A 100 -27.44 -40.95 -4.11
N CYS A 101 -27.86 -39.75 -4.53
CA CYS A 101 -28.51 -39.49 -5.82
C CYS A 101 -27.84 -40.28 -6.98
N PRO A 102 -28.55 -41.20 -7.67
CA PRO A 102 -27.94 -42.06 -8.70
C PRO A 102 -27.71 -41.34 -10.05
N PHE A 103 -28.00 -40.04 -10.11
CA PHE A 103 -27.98 -39.21 -11.33
C PHE A 103 -26.79 -38.23 -11.35
N SER A 104 -25.61 -38.64 -10.88
CA SER A 104 -24.43 -37.78 -10.72
C SER A 104 -23.62 -37.62 -12.02
N VAL A 105 -23.31 -36.38 -12.38
CA VAL A 105 -22.62 -36.04 -13.63
C VAL A 105 -21.10 -36.12 -13.47
N LYS A 106 -20.48 -37.05 -14.23
CA LYS A 106 -19.27 -36.84 -15.05
C LYS A 106 -19.32 -37.78 -16.25
N ALA A 107 -19.61 -37.24 -17.43
CA ALA A 107 -19.50 -37.98 -18.69
C ALA A 107 -18.04 -38.01 -19.15
N ALA A 108 -17.39 -39.15 -18.88
CA ALA A 108 -16.33 -39.69 -19.74
C ALA A 108 -16.29 -41.22 -19.59
N HIS A 109 -16.35 -41.76 -18.37
CA HIS A 109 -16.48 -43.21 -18.10
C HIS A 109 -17.38 -43.48 -16.88
N GLY A 110 -18.71 -43.65 -17.09
CA GLY A 110 -19.58 -44.41 -16.17
C GLY A 110 -20.70 -43.70 -15.36
N GLY A 111 -20.88 -42.37 -15.40
CA GLY A 111 -21.99 -41.68 -14.69
C GLY A 111 -23.19 -41.33 -15.58
N LYS A 112 -24.43 -41.35 -15.03
CA LYS A 112 -25.68 -40.96 -15.73
C LYS A 112 -26.03 -39.49 -15.50
N THR A 113 -26.33 -38.74 -16.56
CA THR A 113 -26.78 -37.33 -16.49
C THR A 113 -28.18 -37.20 -15.91
N HIS A 114 -28.45 -36.15 -15.12
CA HIS A 114 -29.77 -35.92 -14.54
C HIS A 114 -30.85 -35.72 -15.63
N PRO A 115 -32.03 -36.38 -15.52
CA PRO A 115 -33.07 -36.33 -16.57
C PRO A 115 -33.52 -34.91 -16.94
N TYR A 116 -33.66 -34.01 -15.95
CA TYR A 116 -34.07 -32.62 -16.21
C TYR A 116 -33.04 -31.79 -16.98
N ILE A 117 -31.74 -32.10 -16.81
CA ILE A 117 -30.68 -31.46 -17.62
C ILE A 117 -30.86 -31.85 -19.09
N THR A 118 -31.11 -33.14 -19.35
CA THR A 118 -31.33 -33.66 -20.70
C THR A 118 -32.59 -33.07 -21.35
N ILE A 119 -33.67 -32.87 -20.59
CA ILE A 119 -34.91 -32.24 -21.08
C ILE A 119 -34.63 -30.80 -21.56
N ILE A 120 -33.93 -30.01 -20.75
CA ILE A 120 -33.60 -28.61 -21.09
C ILE A 120 -32.65 -28.52 -22.28
N SER A 121 -31.69 -29.44 -22.34
CA SER A 121 -30.74 -29.53 -23.47
C SER A 121 -31.43 -29.81 -24.81
N THR A 122 -32.59 -30.47 -24.78
CA THR A 122 -33.30 -30.91 -25.99
C THR A 122 -34.28 -29.85 -26.49
N ASN A 123 -35.05 -29.20 -25.61
CA ASN A 123 -36.05 -28.18 -25.99
C ASN A 123 -36.17 -27.08 -24.90
N PRO A 124 -35.36 -26.02 -24.90
CA PRO A 124 -35.33 -25.05 -23.81
C PRO A 124 -36.61 -24.22 -23.69
N ASP A 125 -37.16 -23.66 -24.77
CA ASP A 125 -38.26 -22.69 -24.63
C ASP A 125 -39.62 -23.31 -24.26
N GLU A 126 -39.92 -24.52 -24.76
CA GLU A 126 -41.19 -25.22 -24.52
C GLU A 126 -41.24 -25.90 -23.15
N THR A 127 -40.09 -26.29 -22.59
CA THR A 127 -40.03 -27.12 -21.37
C THR A 127 -39.99 -26.34 -20.06
N CYS A 128 -39.72 -25.02 -20.09
CA CYS A 128 -39.57 -24.19 -18.89
C CYS A 128 -40.80 -24.22 -17.98
N THR A 129 -41.97 -23.85 -18.51
CA THR A 129 -43.21 -23.77 -17.74
C THR A 129 -43.63 -25.14 -17.20
N ILE A 130 -43.42 -26.18 -18.00
CA ILE A 130 -43.72 -27.57 -17.64
C ILE A 130 -42.83 -28.00 -16.49
N LEU A 131 -41.50 -27.87 -16.59
CA LEU A 131 -40.57 -28.26 -15.53
C LEU A 131 -40.83 -27.51 -14.22
N PHE A 132 -41.11 -26.21 -14.26
CA PHE A 132 -41.49 -25.46 -13.05
C PHE A 132 -42.81 -25.92 -12.44
N SER A 133 -43.82 -26.27 -13.25
CA SER A 133 -45.07 -26.86 -12.76
C SER A 133 -44.83 -28.22 -12.08
N GLN A 134 -43.92 -29.02 -12.63
CA GLN A 134 -43.54 -30.32 -12.05
C GLN A 134 -42.73 -30.17 -10.77
N LEU A 135 -41.80 -29.20 -10.69
CA LEU A 135 -41.11 -28.84 -9.46
C LEU A 135 -42.11 -28.44 -8.37
N GLN A 136 -43.09 -27.59 -8.70
CA GLN A 136 -44.15 -27.23 -7.76
C GLN A 136 -44.97 -28.43 -7.32
N ARG A 137 -45.23 -29.41 -8.20
CA ARG A 137 -45.94 -30.66 -7.89
C ARG A 137 -45.14 -31.58 -6.96
N ILE A 138 -43.86 -31.83 -7.24
CA ILE A 138 -43.02 -32.71 -6.40
C ILE A 138 -42.91 -32.12 -4.99
N PHE A 139 -42.59 -30.83 -4.88
CA PHE A 139 -42.42 -30.18 -3.59
C PHE A 139 -43.76 -29.84 -2.90
N GLY A 140 -44.88 -29.79 -3.64
CA GLY A 140 -46.21 -29.34 -3.15
C GLY A 140 -47.20 -30.43 -2.80
N SER A 141 -46.94 -31.69 -3.10
CA SER A 141 -47.86 -32.84 -2.96
C SER A 141 -48.11 -33.33 -1.52
N ILE A 142 -47.81 -32.53 -0.50
CA ILE A 142 -47.71 -32.99 0.89
C ILE A 142 -48.80 -32.34 1.74
N GLY A 143 -49.86 -33.10 2.04
CA GLY A 143 -51.03 -32.63 2.79
C GLY A 143 -50.98 -32.80 4.32
N SER A 144 -49.97 -33.47 4.88
CA SER A 144 -49.87 -33.71 6.33
C SER A 144 -48.48 -33.37 6.89
N THR A 145 -48.41 -32.75 8.06
CA THR A 145 -47.18 -32.43 8.78
C THR A 145 -46.59 -33.70 9.41
N SER A 146 -45.56 -34.30 8.80
CA SER A 146 -44.92 -35.51 9.34
C SER A 146 -43.40 -35.52 9.08
N GLN A 147 -42.65 -36.17 9.98
CA GLN A 147 -41.21 -36.39 9.83
C GLN A 147 -40.85 -37.09 8.51
N ARG A 148 -41.70 -38.03 8.07
CA ARG A 148 -41.57 -38.75 6.79
C ARG A 148 -41.57 -37.79 5.61
N ASN A 149 -42.39 -36.74 5.67
CA ASN A 149 -42.54 -35.76 4.61
C ASN A 149 -41.36 -34.78 4.57
N SER A 150 -40.80 -34.40 5.72
CA SER A 150 -39.55 -33.63 5.76
C SER A 150 -38.40 -34.43 5.13
N LYS A 151 -38.26 -35.72 5.49
CA LYS A 151 -37.21 -36.58 4.92
C LYS A 151 -37.39 -36.81 3.42
N TYR A 152 -38.62 -36.99 2.95
CA TYR A 152 -38.93 -37.03 1.52
C TYR A 152 -38.45 -35.76 0.80
N LEU A 153 -38.79 -34.57 1.31
CA LEU A 153 -38.36 -33.31 0.70
C LEU A 153 -36.84 -33.13 0.72
N GLN A 154 -36.16 -33.61 1.76
CA GLN A 154 -34.70 -33.61 1.82
C GLN A 154 -34.10 -34.52 0.73
N ASN A 155 -34.65 -35.73 0.52
CA ASN A 155 -34.22 -36.64 -0.55
C ASN A 155 -34.48 -36.03 -1.94
N VAL A 156 -35.65 -35.41 -2.14
CA VAL A 156 -35.98 -34.71 -3.38
C VAL A 156 -35.02 -33.55 -3.62
N MET A 157 -34.69 -32.75 -2.60
CA MET A 157 -33.72 -31.66 -2.73
C MET A 157 -32.36 -32.21 -3.20
N MET A 158 -31.84 -33.25 -2.55
CA MET A 158 -30.58 -33.89 -2.92
C MET A 158 -30.61 -34.50 -4.33
N MET A 159 -31.75 -35.08 -4.72
CA MET A 159 -31.96 -35.60 -6.07
C MET A 159 -31.87 -34.49 -7.13
N MET A 160 -32.44 -33.32 -6.83
CA MET A 160 -32.53 -32.19 -7.75
C MET A 160 -31.27 -31.31 -7.78
N ASN A 161 -30.35 -31.44 -6.80
CA ASN A 161 -29.11 -30.67 -6.75
C ASN A 161 -28.31 -30.66 -8.07
N PRO A 162 -28.10 -31.77 -8.80
CA PRO A 162 -27.37 -31.72 -10.08
C PRO A 162 -28.07 -30.84 -11.12
N PHE A 163 -29.40 -30.86 -11.15
CA PHE A 163 -30.19 -30.01 -12.04
C PHE A 163 -30.15 -28.54 -11.60
N PHE A 164 -30.25 -28.27 -10.30
CA PHE A 164 -30.12 -26.91 -9.77
C PHE A 164 -28.71 -26.33 -10.02
N ASP A 165 -27.66 -27.11 -9.77
CA ASP A 165 -26.28 -26.73 -10.06
C ASP A 165 -26.09 -26.43 -11.57
N PHE A 166 -26.67 -27.23 -12.47
CA PHE A 166 -26.62 -26.96 -13.91
C PHE A 166 -27.23 -25.60 -14.28
N VAL A 167 -28.42 -25.27 -13.76
CA VAL A 167 -29.10 -23.99 -14.08
C VAL A 167 -28.45 -22.80 -13.37
N LEU A 168 -27.94 -22.98 -12.15
CA LEU A 168 -27.38 -21.91 -11.33
C LEU A 168 -25.90 -21.63 -11.63
N LEU A 169 -25.13 -22.61 -12.13
CA LEU A 169 -23.68 -22.49 -12.38
C LEU A 169 -23.32 -22.36 -13.87
N ASP A 170 -24.01 -23.05 -14.79
CA ASP A 170 -23.58 -23.27 -16.19
C ASP A 170 -24.35 -22.42 -17.23
N GLY A 171 -25.06 -21.37 -16.79
CA GLY A 171 -26.00 -20.63 -17.63
C GLY A 171 -25.36 -19.78 -18.72
N GLU A 172 -25.34 -20.27 -19.96
CA GLU A 172 -25.19 -19.43 -21.16
C GLU A 172 -26.28 -18.34 -21.20
N SER A 173 -26.03 -17.23 -21.91
CA SER A 173 -26.79 -15.97 -21.87
C SER A 173 -28.30 -16.07 -22.19
N THR A 174 -28.79 -17.19 -22.71
CA THR A 174 -30.21 -17.51 -22.91
C THR A 174 -30.94 -18.02 -21.66
N GLN A 175 -30.23 -18.29 -20.54
CA GLN A 175 -30.78 -18.91 -19.32
C GLN A 175 -31.04 -17.95 -18.14
N ASN A 176 -30.83 -16.64 -18.27
CA ASN A 176 -31.06 -15.67 -17.18
C ASN A 176 -32.51 -15.70 -16.62
N SER A 177 -33.50 -15.98 -17.47
CA SER A 177 -34.90 -16.11 -17.05
C SER A 177 -35.15 -17.37 -16.21
N TRP A 178 -34.40 -18.43 -16.47
CA TRP A 178 -34.45 -19.68 -15.70
C TRP A 178 -33.80 -19.53 -14.34
N PHE A 179 -32.64 -18.85 -14.29
CA PHE A 179 -31.93 -18.56 -13.05
C PHE A 179 -32.84 -17.89 -12.02
N LEU A 180 -33.45 -16.75 -12.37
CA LEU A 180 -34.31 -16.01 -11.43
C LEU A 180 -35.57 -16.78 -11.04
N ARG A 181 -36.18 -17.51 -11.98
CA ARG A 181 -37.35 -18.35 -11.68
C ARG A 181 -37.01 -19.50 -10.74
N LEU A 182 -35.84 -20.13 -10.94
CA LEU A 182 -35.35 -21.21 -10.09
C LEU A 182 -34.96 -20.70 -8.71
N LEU A 183 -34.23 -19.58 -8.64
CA LEU A 183 -33.90 -18.94 -7.38
C LEU A 183 -35.17 -18.60 -6.58
N ASN A 184 -36.14 -17.94 -7.20
CA ASN A 184 -37.41 -17.63 -6.56
C ASN A 184 -38.16 -18.90 -6.11
N PHE A 185 -38.11 -19.98 -6.90
CA PHE A 185 -38.69 -21.26 -6.51
C PHE A 185 -38.01 -21.82 -5.24
N ILE A 186 -36.68 -21.90 -5.23
CA ILE A 186 -35.91 -22.44 -4.09
C ILE A 186 -36.10 -21.56 -2.84
N VAL A 187 -36.05 -20.24 -3.00
CA VAL A 187 -36.33 -19.27 -1.92
C VAL A 187 -37.74 -19.48 -1.36
N ASN A 188 -38.76 -19.67 -2.20
CA ASN A 188 -40.12 -19.95 -1.74
C ASN A 188 -40.24 -21.28 -0.95
N LEU A 189 -39.30 -22.21 -1.08
CA LEU A 189 -39.29 -23.43 -0.24
C LEU A 189 -38.97 -23.11 1.22
N THR A 190 -38.20 -22.06 1.51
CA THR A 190 -37.85 -21.67 2.90
C THR A 190 -39.04 -21.07 3.64
N TYR A 191 -39.99 -20.48 2.91
CA TYR A 191 -41.23 -19.91 3.44
C TYR A 191 -42.35 -20.95 3.66
N ARG A 192 -42.13 -22.23 3.33
CA ARG A 192 -43.15 -23.29 3.52
C ARG A 192 -43.14 -23.84 4.94
N ASN A 193 -44.35 -24.06 5.48
CA ASN A 193 -44.60 -24.73 6.76
C ASN A 193 -43.69 -24.20 7.90
N VAL A 194 -43.56 -22.88 7.98
CA VAL A 194 -42.66 -22.18 8.93
C VAL A 194 -42.95 -22.56 10.38
N ASN A 195 -44.20 -22.87 10.71
CA ASN A 195 -44.61 -23.27 12.07
C ASN A 195 -44.35 -24.75 12.39
N ASP A 196 -43.86 -25.55 11.44
CA ASP A 196 -43.57 -26.96 11.64
C ASP A 196 -42.08 -27.19 11.90
N GLU A 197 -41.77 -27.73 13.08
CA GLU A 197 -40.42 -28.10 13.52
C GLU A 197 -39.83 -29.22 12.65
N PHE A 198 -40.65 -30.14 12.13
CA PHE A 198 -40.12 -31.23 11.28
C PHE A 198 -39.50 -30.69 9.99
N PHE A 199 -39.97 -29.55 9.50
CA PHE A 199 -39.47 -28.91 8.28
C PHE A 199 -38.27 -27.99 8.53
N GLN A 200 -37.87 -27.78 9.79
CA GLN A 200 -36.73 -26.94 10.14
C GLN A 200 -35.44 -27.40 9.47
N ILE A 201 -35.08 -28.68 9.60
CA ILE A 201 -33.87 -29.26 9.00
C ILE A 201 -33.88 -29.12 7.46
N PHE A 202 -35.06 -29.24 6.85
CA PHE A 202 -35.21 -29.02 5.42
C PHE A 202 -34.93 -27.57 5.03
N ARG A 203 -35.46 -26.58 5.77
CA ARG A 203 -35.18 -25.15 5.54
C ARG A 203 -33.70 -24.83 5.70
N GLU A 204 -33.06 -25.36 6.76
CA GLU A 204 -31.63 -25.21 7.01
C GLU A 204 -30.80 -25.76 5.83
N ARG A 205 -31.11 -26.97 5.33
CA ARG A 205 -30.46 -27.55 4.15
C ARG A 205 -30.65 -26.74 2.86
N VAL A 206 -31.82 -26.13 2.65
CA VAL A 206 -32.06 -25.27 1.49
C VAL A 206 -31.19 -24.01 1.56
N LEU A 207 -31.05 -23.42 2.74
CA LEU A 207 -30.20 -22.24 2.95
C LEU A 207 -28.72 -22.57 2.77
N ASP A 208 -28.24 -23.69 3.33
CA ASP A 208 -26.88 -24.18 3.12
C ASP A 208 -26.60 -24.47 1.65
N TYR A 209 -27.56 -25.06 0.93
CA TYR A 209 -27.42 -25.29 -0.50
C TYR A 209 -27.21 -23.97 -1.25
N LEU A 210 -28.09 -22.97 -1.04
CA LEU A 210 -27.97 -21.66 -1.69
C LEU A 210 -26.64 -20.97 -1.37
N LEU A 211 -26.15 -21.09 -0.13
CA LEU A 211 -24.84 -20.56 0.26
C LEU A 211 -23.68 -21.34 -0.39
N SER A 212 -23.80 -22.66 -0.54
CA SER A 212 -22.80 -23.47 -1.24
C SER A 212 -22.73 -23.15 -2.73
N VAL A 213 -23.85 -22.77 -3.35
CA VAL A 213 -23.89 -22.34 -4.76
C VAL A 213 -23.06 -21.09 -4.96
N THR A 214 -23.16 -20.09 -4.07
CA THR A 214 -22.34 -18.86 -4.20
C THR A 214 -20.84 -19.17 -4.10
N GLN A 215 -20.45 -20.09 -3.21
CA GLN A 215 -19.07 -20.56 -3.10
C GLN A 215 -18.57 -21.26 -4.36
N LYS A 216 -19.38 -22.18 -4.92
CA LYS A 216 -19.06 -22.90 -6.16
C LYS A 216 -18.87 -21.94 -7.33
N ILE A 217 -19.76 -20.95 -7.51
CA ILE A 217 -19.66 -19.93 -8.56
C ILE A 217 -18.32 -19.19 -8.48
N MET A 218 -17.91 -18.82 -7.27
CA MET A 218 -16.64 -18.10 -7.04
C MET A 218 -15.43 -18.96 -7.43
N GLN A 219 -15.43 -20.25 -7.07
CA GLN A 219 -14.34 -21.18 -7.38
C GLN A 219 -14.21 -21.53 -8.88
N THR A 220 -15.31 -21.55 -9.63
CA THR A 220 -15.32 -21.90 -11.06
C THR A 220 -14.90 -20.77 -12.00
N SER A 221 -14.72 -19.55 -11.48
CA SER A 221 -14.54 -18.33 -12.28
C SER A 221 -13.08 -18.03 -12.70
N ASP A 222 -12.45 -18.95 -13.43
CA ASP A 222 -11.10 -18.74 -14.03
C ASP A 222 -11.11 -17.88 -15.33
N SER A 223 -12.21 -17.18 -15.62
CA SER A 223 -12.39 -16.45 -16.89
C SER A 223 -12.20 -14.93 -16.75
N ASN A 224 -11.83 -14.29 -17.86
CA ASN A 224 -11.60 -12.84 -18.05
C ASN A 224 -12.43 -11.91 -17.12
N ILE A 225 -11.83 -10.80 -16.67
CA ILE A 225 -12.42 -9.80 -15.75
C ILE A 225 -13.87 -9.38 -16.13
N SER A 226 -14.16 -9.28 -17.43
CA SER A 226 -15.49 -8.92 -17.94
C SER A 226 -16.57 -9.99 -17.71
N SER A 227 -16.25 -11.28 -17.82
CA SER A 227 -17.21 -12.36 -17.54
C SER A 227 -17.42 -12.54 -16.04
N LYS A 228 -16.37 -12.31 -15.23
CA LYS A 228 -16.46 -12.32 -13.76
C LYS A 228 -17.46 -11.28 -13.25
N TYR A 229 -17.50 -10.08 -13.84
CA TYR A 229 -18.47 -9.03 -13.46
C TYR A 229 -19.93 -9.45 -13.71
N THR A 230 -20.23 -9.97 -14.91
CA THR A 230 -21.59 -10.37 -15.27
C THR A 230 -22.11 -11.49 -14.37
N ILE A 231 -21.25 -12.43 -14.01
CA ILE A 231 -21.59 -13.54 -13.10
C ILE A 231 -21.83 -13.03 -11.67
N ILE A 232 -20.94 -12.16 -11.17
CA ILE A 232 -21.06 -11.57 -9.83
C ILE A 232 -22.35 -10.73 -9.71
N SER A 233 -22.65 -9.87 -10.68
CA SER A 233 -23.80 -8.96 -10.61
C SER A 233 -25.14 -9.66 -10.86
N ASN A 234 -25.21 -10.59 -11.82
CA ASN A 234 -26.48 -11.15 -12.27
C ASN A 234 -26.87 -12.44 -11.55
N SER A 235 -25.90 -13.19 -11.01
CA SER A 235 -26.15 -14.49 -10.37
C SER A 235 -25.89 -14.44 -8.86
N ILE A 236 -24.75 -13.91 -8.42
CA ILE A 236 -24.39 -13.97 -6.99
C ILE A 236 -25.20 -12.98 -6.15
N TYR A 237 -25.37 -11.74 -6.62
CA TYR A 237 -26.10 -10.72 -5.85
C TYR A 237 -27.55 -11.10 -5.51
N PRO A 238 -28.40 -11.59 -6.45
CA PRO A 238 -29.76 -11.99 -6.12
C PRO A 238 -29.83 -13.11 -5.07
N ILE A 239 -28.88 -14.05 -5.09
CA ILE A 239 -28.81 -15.13 -4.09
C ILE A 239 -28.50 -14.53 -2.72
N LEU A 240 -27.43 -13.73 -2.62
CA LEU A 240 -27.03 -13.11 -1.35
C LEU A 240 -28.12 -12.20 -0.77
N GLN A 241 -28.77 -11.40 -1.63
CA GLN A 241 -29.91 -10.56 -1.23
C GLN A 241 -31.04 -11.43 -0.66
N SER A 242 -31.43 -12.50 -1.35
CA SER A 242 -32.50 -13.39 -0.89
C SER A 242 -32.16 -14.03 0.46
N LEU A 243 -30.90 -14.43 0.68
CA LEU A 243 -30.46 -15.00 1.95
C LEU A 243 -30.54 -13.98 3.10
N VAL A 244 -30.15 -12.73 2.86
CA VAL A 244 -30.28 -11.65 3.86
C VAL A 244 -31.75 -11.33 4.14
N ASP A 245 -32.60 -11.26 3.11
CA ASP A 245 -34.04 -11.00 3.24
C ASP A 245 -34.74 -12.10 4.06
N ILE A 246 -34.35 -13.37 3.88
CA ILE A 246 -34.86 -14.48 4.70
C ILE A 246 -34.49 -14.32 6.17
N LEU A 247 -33.27 -13.85 6.48
CA LEU A 247 -32.84 -13.60 7.87
C LEU A 247 -33.53 -12.37 8.48
N GLN A 248 -33.88 -11.38 7.66
CA GLN A 248 -34.68 -10.23 8.09
C GLN A 248 -36.14 -10.60 8.39
N ALA A 249 -36.69 -11.58 7.67
CA ALA A 249 -38.06 -12.06 7.87
C ALA A 249 -38.20 -12.77 9.23
N PRO A 250 -38.89 -12.17 10.22
CA PRO A 250 -38.88 -12.65 11.61
C PRO A 250 -39.50 -14.04 11.74
N PHE A 251 -40.53 -14.34 10.95
CA PHE A 251 -41.24 -15.61 10.99
C PHE A 251 -40.35 -16.77 10.50
N VAL A 252 -39.58 -16.59 9.43
CA VAL A 252 -38.65 -17.63 8.95
C VAL A 252 -37.44 -17.75 9.88
N ARG A 253 -36.82 -16.63 10.28
CA ARG A 253 -35.69 -16.64 11.21
C ARG A 253 -36.01 -17.40 12.49
N ASN A 254 -37.16 -17.13 13.10
CA ASN A 254 -37.55 -17.77 14.36
C ASN A 254 -37.87 -19.27 14.21
N SER A 255 -37.99 -19.77 12.97
CA SER A 255 -38.25 -21.19 12.67
C SER A 255 -36.99 -22.04 12.45
N LEU A 256 -35.81 -21.43 12.54
CA LEU A 256 -34.50 -22.05 12.34
C LEU A 256 -33.78 -22.21 13.69
N SER A 257 -32.82 -23.14 13.77
CA SER A 257 -32.09 -23.36 15.04
C SER A 257 -31.13 -22.20 15.29
N SER A 258 -30.96 -21.84 16.57
CA SER A 258 -30.01 -20.81 16.95
C SER A 258 -28.56 -21.19 16.64
N SER A 259 -28.18 -22.48 16.79
CA SER A 259 -26.85 -22.97 16.42
C SER A 259 -26.59 -22.81 14.92
N PHE A 260 -27.56 -23.18 14.08
CA PHE A 260 -27.47 -23.01 12.64
C PHE A 260 -27.36 -21.54 12.27
N LEU A 261 -28.25 -20.68 12.78
CA LEU A 261 -28.26 -19.25 12.45
C LEU A 261 -26.95 -18.55 12.79
N ARG A 262 -26.29 -18.94 13.89
CA ARG A 262 -24.98 -18.39 14.28
C ARG A 262 -23.89 -18.74 13.29
N GLU A 263 -23.81 -20.01 12.88
CA GLU A 263 -22.80 -20.46 11.92
C GLU A 263 -23.10 -19.92 10.51
N PHE A 264 -24.37 -20.01 10.10
CA PHE A 264 -24.84 -19.53 8.81
C PHE A 264 -24.62 -18.02 8.63
N SER A 265 -24.90 -17.20 9.65
CA SER A 265 -24.69 -15.75 9.58
C SER A 265 -23.21 -15.38 9.45
N ILE A 266 -22.32 -16.13 10.12
CA ILE A 266 -20.86 -15.95 9.98
C ILE A 266 -20.44 -16.29 8.54
N ASN A 267 -20.84 -17.46 8.04
CA ASN A 267 -20.47 -17.91 6.69
C ASN A 267 -21.03 -16.98 5.61
N LEU A 268 -22.29 -16.56 5.72
CA LEU A 268 -22.91 -15.59 4.82
C LEU A 268 -22.18 -14.24 4.83
N SER A 269 -21.82 -13.73 6.02
CA SER A 269 -21.06 -12.48 6.14
C SER A 269 -19.68 -12.57 5.48
N ILE A 270 -19.00 -13.71 5.63
CA ILE A 270 -17.71 -13.98 4.98
C ILE A 270 -17.87 -14.04 3.46
N GLN A 271 -18.93 -14.67 2.93
CA GLN A 271 -19.21 -14.68 1.49
C GLN A 271 -19.48 -13.28 0.95
N ILE A 272 -20.31 -12.48 1.63
CA ILE A 272 -20.60 -11.10 1.22
C ILE A 272 -19.30 -10.28 1.21
N LEU A 273 -18.45 -10.44 2.23
CA LEU A 273 -17.13 -9.79 2.25
C LEU A 273 -16.23 -10.26 1.11
N SER A 274 -16.12 -11.56 0.86
CA SER A 274 -15.31 -12.11 -0.24
C SER A 274 -15.71 -11.48 -1.57
N VAL A 275 -17.01 -11.51 -1.90
CA VAL A 275 -17.54 -10.90 -3.13
C VAL A 275 -17.31 -9.39 -3.18
N SER A 276 -17.48 -8.69 -2.04
CA SER A 276 -17.20 -7.25 -1.95
C SER A 276 -15.74 -6.93 -2.24
N THR A 277 -14.81 -7.70 -1.66
CA THR A 277 -13.36 -7.49 -1.85
C THR A 277 -12.91 -7.81 -3.28
N ASP A 278 -13.47 -8.86 -3.89
CA ASP A 278 -13.22 -9.20 -5.29
C ASP A 278 -13.76 -8.15 -6.26
N ALA A 279 -14.96 -7.65 -5.99
CA ALA A 279 -15.55 -6.55 -6.74
C ALA A 279 -14.70 -5.27 -6.61
N HIS A 280 -14.25 -4.95 -5.39
CA HIS A 280 -13.38 -3.81 -5.15
C HIS A 280 -12.04 -3.92 -5.90
N HIS A 281 -11.36 -5.07 -5.79
CA HIS A 281 -10.11 -5.34 -6.49
C HIS A 281 -10.26 -5.20 -8.02
N SER A 282 -11.42 -5.56 -8.54
CA SER A 282 -11.76 -5.44 -9.96
C SER A 282 -12.30 -4.05 -10.36
N ASN A 283 -12.29 -3.06 -9.46
CA ASN A 283 -12.84 -1.71 -9.65
C ASN A 283 -14.34 -1.68 -10.01
N LEU A 284 -15.12 -2.61 -9.45
CA LEU A 284 -16.57 -2.72 -9.62
C LEU A 284 -17.34 -2.21 -8.39
N SER A 285 -18.56 -1.70 -8.60
CA SER A 285 -19.38 -1.14 -7.51
C SER A 285 -19.61 -2.13 -6.37
N THR A 286 -19.27 -1.71 -5.16
CA THR A 286 -19.40 -2.51 -3.93
C THR A 286 -20.60 -2.11 -3.05
N ILE A 287 -21.33 -1.05 -3.41
CA ILE A 287 -22.35 -0.43 -2.55
C ILE A 287 -23.44 -1.42 -2.11
N SER A 288 -23.92 -2.26 -3.04
CA SER A 288 -25.00 -3.20 -2.76
C SER A 288 -24.55 -4.27 -1.76
N TYR A 289 -23.33 -4.78 -1.90
CA TYR A 289 -22.79 -5.79 -0.99
C TYR A 289 -22.44 -5.23 0.39
N VAL A 290 -21.87 -4.02 0.45
CA VAL A 290 -21.62 -3.32 1.73
C VAL A 290 -22.93 -3.04 2.45
N SER A 291 -24.01 -2.74 1.72
CA SER A 291 -25.35 -2.57 2.29
C SER A 291 -25.89 -3.87 2.86
N LEU A 292 -25.75 -4.99 2.16
CA LEU A 292 -26.12 -6.31 2.65
C LEU A 292 -25.37 -6.67 3.94
N LEU A 293 -24.06 -6.40 3.99
CA LEU A 293 -23.26 -6.61 5.19
C LEU A 293 -23.74 -5.73 6.35
N SER A 294 -24.04 -4.44 6.10
CA SER A 294 -24.59 -3.53 7.12
C SER A 294 -25.89 -4.07 7.71
N ASN A 295 -26.80 -4.55 6.86
CA ASN A 295 -28.08 -5.13 7.27
C ASN A 295 -27.89 -6.35 8.19
N LEU A 296 -26.95 -7.24 7.88
CA LEU A 296 -26.64 -8.40 8.74
C LEU A 296 -26.05 -8.00 10.08
N LEU A 297 -25.20 -6.97 10.10
CA LEU A 297 -24.60 -6.47 11.33
C LEU A 297 -25.61 -5.73 12.21
N GLU A 298 -26.59 -5.04 11.62
CA GLU A 298 -27.75 -4.47 12.35
C GLU A 298 -28.61 -5.57 12.96
N LEU A 299 -28.90 -6.63 12.20
CA LEU A 299 -29.61 -7.79 12.72
C LEU A 299 -28.87 -8.47 13.88
N HIS A 300 -27.53 -8.51 13.86
CA HIS A 300 -26.73 -8.98 15.00
C HIS A 300 -26.86 -8.08 16.23
N GLN A 301 -27.00 -6.76 16.05
CA GLN A 301 -27.23 -5.84 17.17
C GLN A 301 -28.61 -6.07 17.81
N ASP A 302 -29.62 -6.31 16.99
CA ASP A 302 -30.98 -6.57 17.46
C ASP A 302 -31.14 -7.98 18.08
N PHE A 303 -30.40 -8.98 17.57
CA PHE A 303 -30.52 -10.39 17.97
C PHE A 303 -29.15 -11.07 18.22
N PRO A 304 -28.36 -10.63 19.22
CA PRO A 304 -26.98 -11.08 19.42
C PRO A 304 -26.86 -12.57 19.81
N ASP A 305 -27.88 -13.14 20.46
CA ASP A 305 -27.88 -14.54 20.90
C ASP A 305 -28.08 -15.54 19.74
N VAL A 306 -28.63 -15.06 18.62
CA VAL A 306 -29.08 -15.90 17.50
C VAL A 306 -28.27 -15.63 16.25
N ILE A 307 -27.94 -14.37 15.96
CA ILE A 307 -27.16 -13.97 14.80
C ILE A 307 -25.76 -13.63 15.29
N SER A 308 -24.74 -14.27 14.74
CA SER A 308 -23.33 -14.01 15.09
C SER A 308 -22.61 -13.26 13.96
N LYS A 309 -21.73 -12.33 14.33
CA LYS A 309 -20.85 -11.64 13.39
C LYS A 309 -19.53 -12.41 13.19
N PRO A 310 -18.89 -12.30 12.02
CA PRO A 310 -17.57 -12.89 11.80
C PRO A 310 -16.51 -12.27 12.72
N SER A 311 -15.38 -12.97 12.84
CA SER A 311 -14.30 -12.53 13.72
C SER A 311 -13.73 -11.17 13.27
N PHE A 312 -13.27 -10.38 14.24
CA PHE A 312 -12.67 -9.07 13.98
C PHE A 312 -11.41 -9.16 13.09
N VAL A 313 -10.71 -10.29 13.16
CA VAL A 313 -9.49 -10.55 12.37
C VAL A 313 -9.78 -10.63 10.87
N ILE A 314 -10.99 -11.01 10.47
CA ILE A 314 -11.43 -10.97 9.07
C ILE A 314 -12.08 -9.62 8.74
N LEU A 315 -13.02 -9.18 9.59
CA LEU A 315 -13.80 -7.96 9.36
C LEU A 315 -12.90 -6.73 9.19
N TRP A 316 -11.96 -6.52 10.11
CA TRP A 316 -11.22 -5.26 10.18
C TRP A 316 -10.27 -5.04 8.97
N PRO A 317 -9.42 -6.01 8.58
CA PRO A 317 -8.61 -5.86 7.37
C PRO A 317 -9.45 -5.76 6.10
N SER A 318 -10.55 -6.51 6.01
CA SER A 318 -11.44 -6.49 4.84
C SER A 318 -12.14 -5.13 4.67
N LEU A 319 -12.67 -4.56 5.76
CA LEU A 319 -13.27 -3.22 5.74
C LEU A 319 -12.23 -2.14 5.47
N SER A 320 -11.02 -2.28 6.01
CA SER A 320 -9.91 -1.35 5.74
C SER A 320 -9.52 -1.37 4.26
N PHE A 321 -9.51 -2.55 3.64
CA PHE A 321 -9.29 -2.71 2.20
C PHE A 321 -10.44 -2.10 1.37
N LEU A 322 -11.70 -2.35 1.73
CA LEU A 322 -12.86 -1.77 1.04
C LEU A 322 -12.93 -0.24 1.13
N LEU A 323 -12.38 0.33 2.20
CA LEU A 323 -12.32 1.77 2.42
C LEU A 323 -11.16 2.43 1.63
N LEU A 324 -10.05 1.72 1.43
CA LEU A 324 -8.93 2.19 0.62
C LEU A 324 -9.40 2.33 -0.83
N ASP A 325 -9.19 3.49 -1.46
CA ASP A 325 -9.59 3.73 -2.86
C ASP A 325 -11.07 3.41 -3.16
N ALA A 326 -11.94 3.60 -2.18
CA ALA A 326 -13.37 3.37 -2.34
C ALA A 326 -13.95 4.21 -3.49
N GLN A 327 -14.76 3.57 -4.34
CA GLN A 327 -15.23 4.14 -5.61
C GLN A 327 -16.25 5.28 -5.47
N SER A 328 -16.92 5.37 -4.33
CA SER A 328 -17.91 6.42 -4.06
C SER A 328 -17.96 6.81 -2.59
N CYS A 329 -18.37 8.06 -2.33
CA CYS A 329 -18.57 8.57 -0.98
C CYS A 329 -19.65 7.80 -0.19
N GLU A 330 -20.60 7.17 -0.89
CA GLU A 330 -21.64 6.33 -0.26
C GLU A 330 -21.04 5.04 0.29
N VAL A 331 -20.16 4.38 -0.48
CA VAL A 331 -19.44 3.19 -0.03
C VAL A 331 -18.56 3.53 1.18
N GLN A 332 -17.87 4.67 1.13
CA GLN A 332 -17.05 5.16 2.24
C GLN A 332 -17.88 5.38 3.49
N THR A 333 -18.99 6.14 3.39
CA THR A 333 -19.85 6.45 4.53
C THR A 333 -20.40 5.18 5.16
N LYS A 334 -20.94 4.23 4.39
CA LYS A 334 -21.47 2.96 4.93
C LYS A 334 -20.38 2.09 5.56
N THR A 335 -19.21 2.01 4.93
CA THR A 335 -18.07 1.24 5.49
C THR A 335 -17.61 1.84 6.82
N LEU A 336 -17.56 3.18 6.91
CA LEU A 336 -17.23 3.90 8.15
C LEU A 336 -18.29 3.72 9.23
N GLU A 337 -19.58 3.72 8.90
CA GLU A 337 -20.66 3.43 9.84
C GLU A 337 -20.51 2.02 10.44
N ILE A 338 -20.20 1.02 9.60
CA ILE A 338 -19.91 -0.34 10.06
C ILE A 338 -18.68 -0.34 10.99
N MET A 339 -17.58 0.30 10.59
CA MET A 339 -16.37 0.38 11.41
C MET A 339 -16.62 1.06 12.75
N LYS A 340 -17.42 2.14 12.78
CA LYS A 340 -17.81 2.86 14.00
C LYS A 340 -18.61 1.96 14.94
N LYS A 341 -19.65 1.27 14.44
CA LYS A 341 -20.43 0.29 15.22
C LYS A 341 -19.55 -0.82 15.81
N LEU A 342 -18.54 -1.28 15.07
CA LEU A 342 -17.59 -2.29 15.55
C LEU A 342 -16.67 -1.77 16.66
N THR A 343 -16.34 -0.47 16.66
CA THR A 343 -15.54 0.16 17.72
C THR A 343 -16.37 0.50 18.96
N GLU A 344 -17.60 1.01 18.80
CA GLU A 344 -18.50 1.39 19.91
C GLU A 344 -18.97 0.17 20.71
N ASN A 345 -19.43 -0.88 20.03
CA ASN A 345 -19.87 -2.13 20.70
C ASN A 345 -18.75 -2.85 21.46
N ARG A 346 -17.48 -2.41 21.31
CA ARG A 346 -16.34 -2.91 22.08
C ARG A 346 -15.99 -2.07 23.30
N GLU A 347 -16.48 -0.83 23.40
CA GLU A 347 -16.27 -0.03 24.60
C GLU A 347 -16.97 -0.63 25.83
N ASP A 348 -18.02 -1.43 25.62
CA ASP A 348 -18.69 -2.15 26.71
C ASP A 348 -18.05 -3.52 27.03
N ALA A 349 -17.17 -4.03 26.15
CA ALA A 349 -16.54 -5.36 26.24
C ALA A 349 -15.04 -5.30 26.63
N ILE A 350 -14.59 -4.24 27.33
CA ILE A 350 -13.18 -3.97 27.70
C ILE A 350 -12.64 -4.93 28.79
N ASN A 351 -13.01 -6.21 28.74
CA ASN A 351 -12.42 -7.28 29.56
C ASN A 351 -11.65 -8.32 28.74
N GLU A 352 -11.18 -8.02 27.51
CA GLU A 352 -10.41 -9.01 26.73
C GLU A 352 -9.13 -8.46 26.08
N ARG A 353 -8.07 -9.21 26.35
CA ARG A 353 -6.65 -8.91 26.14
C ARG A 353 -6.14 -9.32 24.74
N ASP A 354 -7.01 -9.44 23.72
CA ASP A 354 -6.72 -10.34 22.60
C ASP A 354 -6.55 -9.70 21.21
N ILE A 355 -6.55 -8.37 21.08
CA ILE A 355 -6.42 -7.72 19.75
C ILE A 355 -5.05 -7.09 19.57
N SER A 356 -4.37 -7.50 18.50
CA SER A 356 -3.05 -6.97 18.13
C SER A 356 -3.12 -5.49 17.73
N PRO A 357 -2.25 -4.61 18.26
CA PRO A 357 -2.10 -3.24 17.78
C PRO A 357 -1.79 -3.16 16.28
N ALA A 358 -1.04 -4.15 15.76
CA ALA A 358 -0.70 -4.24 14.34
C ALA A 358 -1.95 -4.36 13.47
N LEU A 359 -2.92 -5.18 13.90
CA LEU A 359 -4.18 -5.39 13.20
C LEU A 359 -5.00 -4.10 13.13
N ILE A 360 -5.09 -3.38 14.25
CA ILE A 360 -5.90 -2.15 14.34
C ILE A 360 -5.31 -1.06 13.45
N ASN A 361 -3.98 -0.95 13.42
CA ASN A 361 -3.28 0.09 12.65
C ASN A 361 -3.38 -0.09 11.12
N ILE A 362 -3.91 -1.21 10.63
CA ILE A 362 -4.18 -1.42 9.18
C ILE A 362 -5.15 -0.35 8.66
N ALA A 363 -6.11 0.07 9.48
CA ALA A 363 -7.13 1.04 9.09
C ALA A 363 -6.59 2.49 8.98
N VAL A 364 -5.38 2.79 9.47
CA VAL A 364 -4.89 4.17 9.58
C VAL A 364 -4.85 4.86 8.21
N LEU A 365 -4.28 4.24 7.18
CA LEU A 365 -4.20 4.84 5.85
C LEU A 365 -5.59 5.06 5.22
N PRO A 366 -6.48 4.05 5.15
CA PRO A 366 -7.85 4.23 4.65
C PRO A 366 -8.63 5.32 5.41
N ILE A 367 -8.47 5.41 6.73
CA ILE A 367 -9.09 6.45 7.57
C ILE A 367 -8.58 7.84 7.15
N PHE A 368 -7.26 8.03 7.03
CA PHE A 368 -6.71 9.32 6.61
C PHE A 368 -7.09 9.69 5.16
N GLN A 369 -7.29 8.70 4.29
CA GLN A 369 -7.85 8.92 2.96
C GLN A 369 -9.30 9.40 3.04
N ALA A 370 -10.14 8.74 3.83
CA ALA A 370 -11.51 9.18 4.06
C ALA A 370 -11.60 10.59 4.68
N ILE A 371 -10.69 10.96 5.59
CA ILE A 371 -10.61 12.33 6.14
C ILE A 371 -10.36 13.36 5.04
N SER A 372 -9.57 13.01 4.02
CA SER A 372 -9.24 13.92 2.93
C SER A 372 -10.37 14.12 1.92
N GLU A 373 -11.25 13.13 1.77
CA GLU A 373 -12.27 13.09 0.74
C GLU A 373 -13.67 13.48 1.27
N LEU A 374 -13.97 13.18 2.54
CA LEU A 374 -15.30 13.40 3.13
C LEU A 374 -15.44 14.76 3.84
N GLN A 375 -16.67 15.31 3.80
CA GLN A 375 -17.07 16.52 4.53
C GLN A 375 -18.29 16.26 5.43
N GLY A 376 -18.55 17.16 6.39
CA GLY A 376 -19.76 17.12 7.23
C GLY A 376 -19.76 16.03 8.31
N THR A 377 -20.91 15.39 8.51
CA THR A 377 -21.16 14.40 9.58
C THR A 377 -20.33 13.13 9.42
N SER A 378 -20.09 12.66 8.19
CA SER A 378 -19.21 11.51 7.94
C SER A 378 -17.79 11.74 8.46
N ARG A 379 -17.29 12.99 8.43
CA ARG A 379 -15.97 13.32 8.97
C ARG A 379 -15.90 13.20 10.50
N ALA A 380 -17.00 13.47 11.22
CA ALA A 380 -17.05 13.27 12.66
C ALA A 380 -16.88 11.78 13.00
N ASN A 381 -17.60 10.89 12.30
CA ASN A 381 -17.47 9.44 12.45
C ASN A 381 -16.03 8.96 12.20
N VAL A 382 -15.37 9.50 11.18
CA VAL A 382 -13.96 9.14 10.88
C VAL A 382 -13.02 9.54 12.03
N MET A 383 -13.24 10.72 12.63
CA MET A 383 -12.45 11.18 13.77
C MET A 383 -12.69 10.31 15.00
N ASP A 384 -13.93 9.92 15.28
CA ASP A 384 -14.28 9.01 16.38
C ASP A 384 -13.55 7.67 16.24
N ILE A 385 -13.56 7.08 15.04
CA ILE A 385 -12.83 5.83 14.73
C ILE A 385 -11.33 6.04 14.92
N LEU A 386 -10.76 7.16 14.46
CA LEU A 386 -9.34 7.47 14.65
C LEU A 386 -8.97 7.57 16.14
N PHE A 387 -9.82 8.16 16.97
CA PHE A 387 -9.64 8.21 18.42
C PHE A 387 -9.69 6.81 19.03
N ALA A 388 -10.64 5.97 18.60
CA ALA A 388 -10.74 4.58 19.05
C ALA A 388 -9.48 3.78 18.67
N VAL A 389 -9.04 3.86 17.41
CA VAL A 389 -7.80 3.24 16.90
C VAL A 389 -6.59 3.66 17.74
N ARG A 390 -6.45 4.95 18.02
CA ARG A 390 -5.36 5.46 18.88
C ARG A 390 -5.43 4.84 20.28
N ARG A 391 -6.61 4.82 20.90
CA ARG A 391 -6.79 4.26 22.25
C ARG A 391 -6.39 2.78 22.30
N PHE A 392 -6.81 1.99 21.31
CA PHE A 392 -6.47 0.58 21.24
C PHE A 392 -4.98 0.35 20.95
N SER A 393 -4.35 1.20 20.12
CA SER A 393 -2.92 1.09 19.80
C SER A 393 -1.98 1.33 20.99
N MET A 394 -2.41 2.07 22.01
CA MET A 394 -1.63 2.35 23.22
C MET A 394 -1.60 1.17 24.22
N ILE A 395 -2.46 0.16 24.04
CA ILE A 395 -2.52 -1.04 24.89
C ILE A 395 -1.41 -2.01 24.42
N GLN A 396 -0.17 -1.67 24.73
CA GLN A 396 1.07 -2.22 24.17
C GLN A 396 1.46 -3.65 24.63
N LYS A 397 0.55 -4.44 25.17
CA LYS A 397 0.89 -5.78 25.67
C LYS A 397 -0.20 -6.74 25.25
N VAL A 398 0.03 -7.54 24.21
CA VAL A 398 -0.29 -8.98 24.18
C VAL A 398 0.33 -9.64 22.94
N ILE A 399 0.80 -10.86 23.16
CA ILE A 399 1.33 -11.83 22.21
C ILE A 399 0.21 -12.31 21.26
N ASN A 400 0.49 -12.27 19.96
CA ASN A 400 -0.45 -12.46 18.84
C ASN A 400 -0.88 -13.92 18.55
N GLU A 401 -0.65 -14.88 19.46
CA GLU A 401 -0.86 -16.31 19.18
C GLU A 401 -2.31 -16.65 18.83
N SER A 402 -3.27 -16.18 19.63
CA SER A 402 -4.70 -16.51 19.43
C SER A 402 -5.30 -15.99 18.13
N SER A 403 -4.80 -14.85 17.61
CA SER A 403 -5.25 -14.29 16.33
C SER A 403 -4.61 -15.02 15.14
N ARG A 404 -3.36 -15.48 15.27
CA ARG A 404 -2.66 -16.25 14.22
C ARG A 404 -3.28 -17.63 14.02
N ASP A 405 -3.62 -18.32 15.11
CA ASP A 405 -4.26 -19.64 15.05
C ASP A 405 -5.63 -19.56 14.39
N LYS A 406 -6.40 -18.51 14.70
CA LYS A 406 -7.69 -18.23 14.05
C LYS A 406 -7.54 -18.00 12.55
N ILE A 407 -6.55 -17.21 12.11
CA ILE A 407 -6.31 -17.00 10.66
C ILE A 407 -5.90 -18.32 9.99
N SER A 408 -5.04 -19.12 10.62
CA SER A 408 -4.60 -20.39 10.04
C SER A 408 -5.77 -21.36 9.86
N ALA A 409 -6.64 -21.49 10.87
CA ALA A 409 -7.86 -22.29 10.75
C ALA A 409 -8.82 -21.78 9.65
N LEU A 410 -8.90 -20.46 9.45
CA LEU A 410 -9.71 -19.86 8.39
C LEU A 410 -9.10 -20.09 7.00
N LEU A 411 -7.78 -20.00 6.86
CA LEU A 411 -7.08 -20.29 5.60
C LEU A 411 -7.16 -21.77 5.20
N GLU A 412 -7.24 -22.68 6.19
CA GLU A 412 -7.47 -24.11 5.96
C GLU A 412 -8.93 -24.44 5.62
N SER A 413 -9.86 -23.53 5.87
CA SER A 413 -11.27 -23.72 5.56
C SER A 413 -11.55 -23.57 4.06
N GLN A 414 -12.33 -24.49 3.47
CA GLN A 414 -12.74 -24.43 2.06
C GLN A 414 -13.73 -23.31 1.73
N ASN A 415 -14.17 -22.56 2.76
CA ASN A 415 -15.25 -21.57 2.65
C ASN A 415 -14.76 -20.19 2.22
N ILE A 416 -13.45 -19.95 2.17
CA ILE A 416 -12.88 -18.64 1.85
C ILE A 416 -12.19 -18.74 0.49
N SER A 417 -12.43 -17.77 -0.39
CA SER A 417 -11.85 -17.72 -1.74
C SER A 417 -11.64 -16.28 -2.21
N GLY A 418 -10.74 -16.08 -3.17
CA GLY A 418 -10.47 -14.79 -3.80
C GLY A 418 -9.59 -13.85 -2.96
N THR A 419 -9.77 -12.55 -3.16
CA THR A 419 -8.94 -11.45 -2.62
C THR A 419 -8.88 -11.45 -1.09
N ILE A 420 -9.92 -11.95 -0.43
CA ILE A 420 -9.94 -12.06 1.04
C ILE A 420 -8.91 -13.07 1.56
N ILE A 421 -8.56 -14.11 0.80
CA ILE A 421 -7.44 -15.01 1.15
C ILE A 421 -6.13 -14.22 1.15
N ASP A 422 -5.89 -13.41 0.13
CA ASP A 422 -4.68 -12.59 0.03
C ASP A 422 -4.60 -11.62 1.23
N ILE A 423 -5.71 -10.95 1.56
CA ILE A 423 -5.81 -10.08 2.74
C ILE A 423 -5.51 -10.84 4.04
N LEU A 424 -6.05 -12.04 4.22
CA LEU A 424 -5.80 -12.85 5.41
C LEU A 424 -4.37 -13.36 5.48
N SER A 425 -3.77 -13.73 4.34
CA SER A 425 -2.38 -14.16 4.26
C SER A 425 -1.41 -13.02 4.63
N GLU A 426 -1.63 -11.81 4.12
CA GLU A 426 -0.87 -10.61 4.48
C GLU A 426 -1.11 -10.21 5.94
N THR A 427 -2.34 -10.36 6.44
CA THR A 427 -2.65 -10.13 7.86
C THR A 427 -1.87 -11.09 8.75
N ARG A 428 -1.78 -12.37 8.38
CA ARG A 428 -0.99 -13.37 9.09
C ARG A 428 0.50 -13.01 9.07
N LEU A 429 1.04 -12.67 7.90
CA LEU A 429 2.44 -12.24 7.74
C LEU A 429 2.75 -11.00 8.58
N LEU A 430 1.84 -10.02 8.61
CA LEU A 430 1.96 -8.85 9.47
C LEU A 430 2.04 -9.27 10.94
N LEU A 431 1.12 -10.12 11.41
CA LEU A 431 1.08 -10.54 12.82
C LEU A 431 2.28 -11.37 13.25
N GLU A 432 2.85 -12.18 12.35
CA GLU A 432 4.09 -12.95 12.56
C GLU A 432 5.29 -12.00 12.67
N ASN A 433 5.51 -11.16 11.64
CA ASN A 433 6.72 -10.34 11.52
C ASN A 433 6.69 -9.06 12.39
N PHE A 434 5.53 -8.61 12.86
CA PHE A 434 5.44 -7.47 13.77
C PHE A 434 5.95 -7.78 15.18
N SER A 435 6.13 -9.07 15.51
CA SER A 435 6.65 -9.51 16.81
C SER A 435 8.13 -9.89 16.81
N GLU A 436 8.70 -10.22 15.64
CA GLU A 436 10.09 -10.66 15.50
C GLU A 436 10.98 -9.54 14.94
N GLU A 437 11.96 -9.08 15.72
CA GLU A 437 12.92 -8.04 15.30
C GLU A 437 13.85 -8.48 14.15
N SER A 438 13.86 -9.77 13.77
CA SER A 438 14.98 -10.38 13.04
C SER A 438 14.79 -10.65 11.53
N ASN A 439 13.59 -10.50 10.94
CA ASN A 439 13.33 -10.91 9.54
C ASN A 439 12.52 -9.92 8.67
N LEU A 440 12.52 -8.63 9.00
CA LEU A 440 11.75 -7.60 8.30
C LEU A 440 12.08 -7.44 6.80
N GLU A 441 13.33 -7.63 6.37
CA GLU A 441 13.68 -7.50 4.94
C GLU A 441 13.00 -8.56 4.07
N ASN A 442 12.81 -9.78 4.59
CA ASN A 442 12.13 -10.85 3.87
C ASN A 442 10.60 -10.68 3.85
N SER A 443 9.99 -10.07 4.87
CA SER A 443 8.55 -9.80 4.90
C SER A 443 8.14 -8.70 3.92
N PHE A 444 8.97 -7.67 3.77
CA PHE A 444 8.72 -6.55 2.83
C PHE A 444 9.01 -6.88 1.35
N LEU A 445 9.72 -7.98 1.08
CA LEU A 445 9.99 -8.48 -0.27
C LEU A 445 8.92 -9.45 -0.79
N LYS A 446 8.18 -10.11 0.10
CA LYS A 446 7.17 -11.13 -0.25
C LYS A 446 5.75 -10.58 -0.41
N SER A 447 5.48 -9.33 -0.01
CA SER A 447 4.12 -8.78 -0.03
C SER A 447 3.59 -8.53 -1.44
N ASN A 448 2.32 -8.86 -1.67
CA ASN A 448 1.63 -8.53 -2.91
C ASN A 448 1.65 -7.02 -3.18
N SER A 449 1.97 -6.62 -4.43
CA SER A 449 2.26 -5.23 -4.79
C SER A 449 1.09 -4.26 -4.55
N TYR A 450 -0.16 -4.72 -4.66
CA TYR A 450 -1.35 -3.88 -4.44
C TYR A 450 -1.73 -3.75 -2.95
N LEU A 451 -1.47 -4.76 -2.13
CA LEU A 451 -1.76 -4.75 -0.68
C LEU A 451 -0.62 -4.10 0.15
N THR A 452 0.55 -3.94 -0.45
CA THR A 452 1.75 -3.34 0.17
C THR A 452 1.43 -2.03 0.91
N LYS A 453 0.63 -1.14 0.31
CA LYS A 453 0.28 0.16 0.91
C LYS A 453 -0.50 0.02 2.23
N LEU A 454 -1.37 -0.98 2.32
CA LEU A 454 -2.26 -1.19 3.45
C LEU A 454 -1.52 -1.86 4.63
N PHE A 455 -0.71 -2.88 4.36
CA PHE A 455 -0.06 -3.70 5.39
C PHE A 455 1.30 -3.18 5.87
N HIS A 456 1.89 -2.17 5.20
CA HIS A 456 3.14 -1.54 5.66
C HIS A 456 2.92 -0.39 6.66
N VAL A 457 1.78 0.28 6.60
CA VAL A 457 1.43 1.42 7.48
C VAL A 457 1.41 1.05 8.97
N PRO A 458 0.94 -0.15 9.39
CA PRO A 458 1.06 -0.59 10.78
C PRO A 458 2.46 -0.45 11.38
N TYR A 459 3.51 -0.69 10.59
CA TYR A 459 4.90 -0.59 11.04
C TYR A 459 5.35 0.84 11.34
N PHE A 460 4.60 1.88 10.95
CA PHE A 460 4.89 3.26 11.36
C PHE A 460 4.72 3.47 12.87
N PHE A 461 3.95 2.60 13.52
CA PHE A 461 3.64 2.62 14.94
C PHE A 461 4.28 1.44 15.69
N HIS A 462 5.27 0.78 15.08
CA HIS A 462 6.05 -0.27 15.74
C HIS A 462 6.87 0.29 16.92
N HIS A 463 7.25 -0.56 17.88
CA HIS A 463 8.02 -0.11 19.05
C HIS A 463 9.47 0.22 18.71
N ASP A 464 10.10 -0.52 17.78
CA ASP A 464 11.45 -0.25 17.30
C ASP A 464 11.51 0.87 16.25
N VAL A 465 12.35 1.88 16.50
CA VAL A 465 12.60 3.04 15.63
C VAL A 465 13.19 2.64 14.27
N LYS A 466 14.07 1.64 14.20
CA LYS A 466 14.70 1.24 12.92
C LYS A 466 13.67 0.66 11.98
N THR A 467 12.81 -0.21 12.48
CA THR A 467 11.68 -0.81 11.76
C THR A 467 10.75 0.26 11.20
N ARG A 468 10.39 1.27 12.01
CA ARG A 468 9.56 2.39 11.58
C ARG A 468 10.20 3.18 10.44
N ILE A 469 11.51 3.49 10.56
CA ILE A 469 12.27 4.20 9.51
C ILE A 469 12.31 3.38 8.22
N HIS A 470 12.52 2.07 8.32
CA HIS A 470 12.53 1.19 7.16
C HIS A 470 11.16 1.18 6.46
N ALA A 471 10.07 1.03 7.22
CA ALA A 471 8.71 1.07 6.70
C ALA A 471 8.39 2.41 6.01
N LEU A 472 8.79 3.54 6.60
CA LEU A 472 8.64 4.87 5.99
C LEU A 472 9.31 4.93 4.62
N ASN A 473 10.58 4.49 4.52
CA ASN A 473 11.30 4.46 3.24
C ASN A 473 10.62 3.59 2.19
N ARG A 474 10.10 2.42 2.61
CA ARG A 474 9.43 1.48 1.70
C ARG A 474 8.13 2.07 1.15
N VAL A 475 7.29 2.62 2.01
CA VAL A 475 6.03 3.26 1.59
C VAL A 475 6.30 4.43 0.64
N ILE A 476 7.30 5.27 0.92
CA ILE A 476 7.72 6.34 0.00
C ILE A 476 8.14 5.79 -1.36
N SER A 477 8.90 4.70 -1.40
CA SER A 477 9.32 4.07 -2.66
C SER A 477 8.14 3.53 -3.48
N VAL A 478 7.08 3.07 -2.82
CA VAL A 478 5.88 2.50 -3.45
C VAL A 478 4.96 3.59 -4.00
N ILE A 479 4.86 4.75 -3.35
CA ILE A 479 4.03 5.86 -3.81
C ILE A 479 4.61 6.48 -5.10
N GLY A 480 5.93 6.47 -5.29
CA GLY A 480 6.57 6.95 -6.51
C GLY A 480 6.15 8.36 -6.96
N GLU A 481 6.61 8.79 -8.13
CA GLU A 481 6.25 10.11 -8.68
C GLU A 481 4.84 10.11 -9.30
N ASN A 482 4.34 8.95 -9.73
CA ASN A 482 3.13 8.81 -10.57
C ASN A 482 1.83 8.49 -9.83
N SER A 483 1.83 8.20 -8.52
CA SER A 483 0.57 7.95 -7.78
C SER A 483 0.14 9.16 -6.95
N GLU A 484 -0.53 10.12 -7.60
CA GLU A 484 -0.95 11.38 -6.96
C GLU A 484 -2.02 11.17 -5.87
N SER A 485 -2.91 10.19 -6.02
CA SER A 485 -4.05 9.97 -5.11
C SER A 485 -3.63 9.61 -3.67
N HIS A 486 -2.53 8.88 -3.49
CA HIS A 486 -2.10 8.41 -2.16
C HIS A 486 -1.13 9.35 -1.44
N LYS A 487 -0.60 10.39 -2.12
CA LYS A 487 0.37 11.31 -1.51
C LYS A 487 -0.26 12.14 -0.40
N PHE A 488 -1.51 12.60 -0.55
CA PHE A 488 -2.16 13.47 0.42
C PHE A 488 -2.55 12.75 1.73
N PRO A 489 -3.15 11.55 1.70
CA PRO A 489 -3.40 10.77 2.92
C PRO A 489 -2.10 10.46 3.69
N ILE A 490 -1.02 10.15 2.98
CA ILE A 490 0.28 9.80 3.60
C ILE A 490 0.95 11.05 4.18
N PHE A 491 0.81 12.20 3.52
CA PHE A 491 1.16 13.49 4.10
C PHE A 491 0.43 13.74 5.43
N LEU A 492 -0.87 13.47 5.52
CA LEU A 492 -1.62 13.60 6.77
C LEU A 492 -1.13 12.65 7.86
N ILE A 493 -0.79 11.41 7.52
CA ILE A 493 -0.19 10.44 8.46
C ILE A 493 1.15 10.96 8.98
N PHE A 494 2.01 11.52 8.13
CA PHE A 494 3.28 12.10 8.57
C PHE A 494 3.08 13.27 9.52
N LEU A 495 2.11 14.15 9.28
CA LEU A 495 1.75 15.21 10.21
C LEU A 495 1.20 14.66 11.53
N TYR A 496 0.41 13.59 11.47
CA TYR A 496 -0.08 12.92 12.66
C TYR A 496 1.05 12.33 13.51
N ILE A 497 2.03 11.68 12.88
CA ILE A 497 3.22 11.15 13.58
C ILE A 497 4.03 12.30 14.18
N LEU A 498 4.34 13.35 13.41
CA LEU A 498 5.08 14.52 13.91
C LEU A 498 4.43 15.21 15.12
N ARG A 499 3.11 15.12 15.24
CA ARG A 499 2.36 15.74 16.34
C ARG A 499 2.28 14.86 17.60
N ASN A 500 2.27 13.53 17.43
CA ASN A 500 1.94 12.61 18.51
C ASN A 500 3.08 11.67 18.92
N ASP A 501 4.17 11.63 18.16
CA ASP A 501 5.34 10.81 18.48
C ASP A 501 6.37 11.62 19.29
N ASP A 502 7.11 10.94 20.16
CA ASP A 502 8.16 11.58 20.97
C ASP A 502 9.57 11.35 20.39
N SER A 503 9.72 10.49 19.38
CA SER A 503 11.03 10.12 18.83
C SER A 503 11.59 11.18 17.89
N SER A 504 12.65 11.86 18.35
CA SER A 504 13.41 12.83 17.56
C SER A 504 13.99 12.23 16.27
N SER A 505 14.39 10.95 16.28
CA SER A 505 14.93 10.27 15.10
C SER A 505 13.88 10.09 14.00
N ILE A 506 12.65 9.77 14.38
CA ILE A 506 11.52 9.66 13.45
C ILE A 506 11.14 11.05 12.92
N HIS A 507 11.08 12.06 13.78
CA HIS A 507 10.80 13.44 13.36
C HIS A 507 11.81 13.95 12.33
N ILE A 508 13.11 13.73 12.58
CA ILE A 508 14.17 14.09 11.64
C ILE A 508 14.02 13.29 10.34
N HIS A 509 13.76 11.99 10.41
CA HIS A 509 13.56 11.19 9.19
C HIS A 509 12.37 11.67 8.35
N ILE A 510 11.27 12.04 9.01
CA ILE A 510 10.08 12.57 8.33
C ILE A 510 10.37 13.92 7.68
N LEU A 511 10.94 14.88 8.43
CA LEU A 511 11.20 16.24 7.95
C LEU A 511 12.26 16.29 6.85
N TYR A 512 13.34 15.52 6.96
CA TYR A 512 14.47 15.60 6.03
C TYR A 512 14.34 14.68 4.81
N ARG A 513 13.62 13.57 4.93
CA ARG A 513 13.54 12.55 3.88
C ARG A 513 12.12 12.28 3.43
N SER A 514 11.19 12.03 4.36
CA SER A 514 9.86 11.56 3.99
C SER A 514 8.99 12.63 3.34
N LEU A 515 8.85 13.80 3.98
CA LEU A 515 8.08 14.92 3.44
C LEU A 515 8.67 15.45 2.14
N PRO A 516 9.98 15.77 2.03
CA PRO A 516 10.55 16.19 0.76
C PRO A 516 10.35 15.17 -0.36
N SER A 517 10.24 13.87 -0.04
CA SER A 517 10.02 12.84 -1.05
C SER A 517 8.63 12.82 -1.67
N LEU A 518 7.63 13.44 -1.02
CA LEU A 518 6.27 13.52 -1.55
C LEU A 518 6.11 14.65 -2.60
N VAL A 519 7.08 15.54 -2.72
CA VAL A 519 7.04 16.69 -3.64
C VAL A 519 7.33 16.24 -5.07
N SER A 520 6.46 16.64 -5.99
CA SER A 520 6.59 16.39 -7.43
C SER A 520 6.18 17.63 -8.22
N ALA A 521 6.79 17.84 -9.39
CA ALA A 521 6.50 19.00 -10.25
C ALA A 521 5.01 19.10 -10.68
N ASN A 522 4.31 17.96 -10.76
CA ASN A 522 2.91 17.88 -11.21
C ASN A 522 1.89 18.14 -10.09
N ASP A 523 2.29 18.03 -8.81
CA ASP A 523 1.39 18.18 -7.66
C ASP A 523 1.72 19.47 -6.89
N PHE A 524 1.15 20.58 -7.36
CA PHE A 524 1.35 21.90 -6.75
C PHE A 524 0.72 21.99 -5.34
N ALA A 525 -0.36 21.26 -5.08
CA ALA A 525 -1.12 21.36 -3.83
C ALA A 525 -0.33 20.81 -2.64
N ILE A 526 0.22 19.60 -2.78
CA ILE A 526 1.05 18.98 -1.73
C ILE A 526 2.37 19.72 -1.60
N SER A 527 3.00 20.06 -2.73
CA SER A 527 4.27 20.81 -2.76
C SER A 527 4.15 22.16 -2.03
N SER A 528 3.06 22.90 -2.24
CA SER A 528 2.79 24.16 -1.54
C SER A 528 2.57 23.97 -0.03
N LYS A 529 1.85 22.91 0.39
CA LYS A 529 1.64 22.60 1.82
C LYS A 529 2.96 22.23 2.52
N ILE A 530 3.81 21.43 1.88
CA ILE A 530 5.11 21.04 2.42
C ILE A 530 6.06 22.24 2.48
N LEU A 531 6.02 23.13 1.48
CA LEU A 531 6.74 24.40 1.50
C LEU A 531 6.28 25.29 2.67
N LYS A 532 4.96 25.42 2.91
CA LYS A 532 4.42 26.17 4.05
C LYS A 532 4.89 25.62 5.40
N ILE A 533 4.93 24.30 5.57
CA ILE A 533 5.47 23.68 6.79
C ILE A 533 6.94 24.07 6.96
N SER A 534 7.73 23.95 5.89
CA SER A 534 9.15 24.31 5.91
C SER A 534 9.36 25.78 6.30
N MET A 535 8.56 26.69 5.73
CA MET A 535 8.59 28.12 6.06
C MET A 535 8.13 28.39 7.50
N SER A 536 7.13 27.67 8.00
CA SER A 536 6.66 27.82 9.39
C SER A 536 7.68 27.39 10.45
N LEU A 537 8.64 26.54 10.08
CA LEU A 537 9.77 26.20 10.95
C LEU A 537 10.82 27.32 11.03
N ILE A 538 10.81 28.25 10.07
CA ILE A 538 11.79 29.32 9.88
C ILE A 538 11.24 30.66 10.41
N GLU A 539 9.99 30.96 10.11
CA GLU A 539 9.28 32.18 10.52
C GLU A 539 8.53 31.92 11.84
N GLY A 540 8.92 32.60 12.92
CA GLY A 540 8.15 32.65 14.17
C GLY A 540 7.08 33.74 14.16
N GLU A 541 6.26 33.82 15.21
CA GLU A 541 5.17 34.83 15.34
C GLU A 541 5.65 36.29 15.21
N ASP A 542 6.91 36.58 15.55
CA ASP A 542 7.56 37.90 15.41
C ASP A 542 8.59 37.94 14.24
N GLY A 543 8.48 37.04 13.27
CA GLY A 543 9.40 36.89 12.13
C GLY A 543 10.55 35.90 12.36
N PHE A 544 11.62 35.99 11.56
CA PHE A 544 12.74 35.02 11.57
C PHE A 544 13.41 34.92 12.95
N ARG A 545 13.33 33.76 13.61
CA ARG A 545 13.97 33.48 14.91
C ARG A 545 15.09 32.44 14.74
N GLU A 546 16.27 32.70 15.29
CA GLU A 546 17.42 31.78 15.25
C GLU A 546 17.24 30.62 16.25
N THR A 547 16.42 29.65 15.88
CA THR A 547 16.16 28.44 16.68
C THR A 547 16.73 27.19 16.01
N LYS A 548 16.88 26.08 16.76
CA LYS A 548 17.21 24.78 16.16
C LYS A 548 16.20 24.31 15.11
N LEU A 549 14.92 24.69 15.26
CA LEU A 549 13.88 24.41 14.27
C LEU A 549 14.09 25.19 12.97
N CYS A 550 14.59 26.43 13.05
CA CYS A 550 14.96 27.20 11.86
C CYS A 550 16.07 26.50 11.07
N ALA A 551 17.08 25.96 11.74
CA ALA A 551 18.13 25.17 11.08
C ALA A 551 17.58 23.92 10.37
N VAL A 552 16.61 23.22 10.99
CA VAL A 552 15.90 22.10 10.37
C VAL A 552 15.08 22.55 9.16
N GLY A 553 14.34 23.66 9.29
CA GLY A 553 13.55 24.25 8.20
C GLY A 553 14.39 24.63 6.98
N ILE A 554 15.55 25.26 7.19
CA ILE A 554 16.48 25.60 6.11
C ILE A 554 16.98 24.33 5.40
N ARG A 555 17.39 23.31 6.15
CA ARG A 555 17.87 22.06 5.55
C ARG A 555 16.74 21.27 4.88
N MET A 556 15.50 21.38 5.35
CA MET A 556 14.32 20.83 4.68
C MET A 556 14.04 21.57 3.35
N LEU A 557 14.08 22.91 3.34
CA LEU A 557 13.97 23.71 2.12
C LEU A 557 15.05 23.36 1.11
N HIS A 558 16.29 23.13 1.55
CA HIS A 558 17.35 22.62 0.70
C HIS A 558 16.92 21.32 0.01
N LYS A 559 16.51 20.30 0.79
CA LYS A 559 16.06 19.00 0.26
C LYS A 559 14.87 19.12 -0.70
N LEU A 560 13.97 20.09 -0.47
CA LEU A 560 12.87 20.41 -1.37
C LEU A 560 13.38 21.04 -2.68
N CYS A 561 14.32 21.98 -2.61
CA CYS A 561 14.91 22.62 -3.79
C CYS A 561 15.61 21.61 -4.70
N ILE A 562 16.24 20.55 -4.13
CA ILE A 562 16.83 19.45 -4.92
C ILE A 562 15.79 18.80 -5.84
N ARG A 563 14.54 18.65 -5.38
CA ARG A 563 13.49 17.94 -6.12
C ARG A 563 12.58 18.88 -6.92
N TYR A 564 12.33 20.08 -6.40
CA TYR A 564 11.44 21.06 -7.00
C TYR A 564 12.10 22.44 -7.01
N LYS A 565 12.60 22.82 -8.20
CA LYS A 565 13.30 24.09 -8.43
C LYS A 565 12.44 25.33 -8.13
N GLY A 566 11.11 25.20 -8.16
CA GLY A 566 10.20 26.31 -7.82
C GLY A 566 10.34 26.82 -6.38
N CYS A 567 10.89 26.01 -5.46
CA CYS A 567 11.20 26.43 -4.09
C CYS A 567 12.40 27.38 -3.97
N TRP A 568 13.20 27.55 -5.03
CA TRP A 568 14.41 28.39 -4.99
C TRP A 568 14.12 29.81 -4.52
N LYS A 569 13.05 30.44 -5.02
CA LYS A 569 12.70 31.82 -4.65
C LYS A 569 12.48 31.97 -3.14
N SER A 570 11.82 31.00 -2.52
CA SER A 570 11.60 30.97 -1.08
C SER A 570 12.90 30.73 -0.31
N LEU A 571 13.74 29.79 -0.75
CA LEU A 571 15.04 29.54 -0.14
C LEU A 571 15.94 30.78 -0.22
N ARG A 572 16.01 31.43 -1.39
CA ARG A 572 16.76 32.68 -1.60
C ARG A 572 16.31 33.77 -0.64
N PHE A 573 14.99 33.96 -0.49
CA PHE A 573 14.44 34.94 0.43
C PHE A 573 14.88 34.68 1.88
N VAL A 574 14.76 33.43 2.34
CA VAL A 574 15.18 33.01 3.68
C VAL A 574 16.68 33.28 3.90
N LEU A 575 17.51 32.91 2.93
CA LEU A 575 18.96 33.15 3.01
C LEU A 575 19.28 34.65 3.04
N ALA A 576 18.61 35.46 2.22
CA ALA A 576 18.81 36.91 2.19
C ALA A 576 18.43 37.58 3.52
N GLU A 577 17.27 37.22 4.08
CA GLU A 577 16.81 37.72 5.38
C GLU A 577 17.74 37.30 6.52
N TRP A 578 18.23 36.05 6.50
CA TRP A 578 19.22 35.59 7.45
C TRP A 578 20.51 36.42 7.39
N VAL A 579 21.08 36.63 6.18
CA VAL A 579 22.28 37.46 6.00
C VAL A 579 22.06 38.88 6.52
N LYS A 580 20.92 39.50 6.20
CA LYS A 580 20.57 40.85 6.65
C LYS A 580 20.50 40.94 8.17
N LYS A 581 19.88 39.97 8.84
CA LYS A 581 19.80 39.94 10.32
C LYS A 581 21.16 39.74 10.96
N ARG A 582 22.01 38.89 10.37
CA ARG A 582 23.35 38.61 10.91
C ARG A 582 24.22 39.86 10.97
N LYS A 583 24.10 40.78 10.00
CA LYS A 583 24.80 42.07 10.00
C LYS A 583 24.45 42.98 11.17
N LEU A 584 23.23 42.85 11.72
CA LEU A 584 22.75 43.69 12.80
C LEU A 584 23.22 43.21 14.18
N VAL A 585 23.81 42.02 14.28
CA VAL A 585 24.28 41.44 15.54
C VAL A 585 25.65 42.04 15.90
N THR A 586 25.68 42.84 16.97
CA THR A 586 26.89 43.54 17.44
C THR A 586 27.89 42.60 18.14
N ILE A 587 29.18 42.86 17.93
CA ILE A 587 30.36 42.07 18.34
C ILE A 587 30.41 41.75 19.85
N SER A 588 29.78 42.55 20.73
CA SER A 588 29.88 42.41 22.19
C SER A 588 29.22 41.15 22.80
N LYS A 589 28.45 40.37 22.02
CA LYS A 589 27.79 39.12 22.45
C LYS A 589 28.48 37.84 21.96
N PHE A 590 29.57 37.93 21.19
CA PHE A 590 30.17 36.79 20.49
C PHE A 590 30.89 35.78 21.41
N ASP A 591 31.44 36.22 22.54
CA ASP A 591 32.57 35.51 23.16
C ASP A 591 32.25 34.38 24.15
N LYS A 592 31.00 34.19 24.59
CA LYS A 592 30.69 33.17 25.63
C LYS A 592 29.51 32.23 25.34
N MET A 593 28.70 32.47 24.30
CA MET A 593 27.43 31.74 24.11
C MET A 593 27.31 31.02 22.75
N TYR A 594 28.27 31.20 21.83
CA TYR A 594 28.12 30.83 20.41
C TYR A 594 28.72 29.49 19.99
N THR A 595 29.48 28.81 20.85
CA THR A 595 30.15 27.54 20.52
C THR A 595 29.21 26.31 20.49
N ALA A 596 27.98 26.45 21.03
CA ALA A 596 26.95 25.41 20.99
C ALA A 596 25.50 25.99 20.98
N GLY A 597 25.35 27.26 20.58
CA GLY A 597 24.07 27.98 20.59
C GLY A 597 23.22 27.74 19.34
N GLU A 598 21.92 28.06 19.42
CA GLU A 598 20.96 27.87 18.34
C GLU A 598 21.30 28.68 17.08
N GLY A 599 21.89 29.87 17.23
CA GLY A 599 22.37 30.69 16.11
C GLY A 599 23.50 30.05 15.30
N PHE A 600 24.34 29.22 15.93
CA PHE A 600 25.41 28.50 15.22
C PHE A 600 24.86 27.37 14.34
N GLU A 601 23.83 26.65 14.79
CA GLU A 601 23.17 25.62 13.98
C GLU A 601 22.48 26.21 12.74
N VAL A 602 21.87 27.40 12.87
CA VAL A 602 21.27 28.14 11.75
C VAL A 602 22.34 28.62 10.78
N GLU A 603 23.46 29.15 11.28
CA GLU A 603 24.62 29.56 10.48
C GLU A 603 25.18 28.39 9.65
N LEU A 604 25.40 27.23 10.28
CA LEU A 604 25.83 26.02 9.59
C LEU A 604 24.80 25.54 8.56
N ALA A 605 23.51 25.55 8.90
CA ALA A 605 22.45 25.13 7.99
C ALA A 605 22.36 26.02 6.74
N ALA A 606 22.42 27.33 6.90
CA ALA A 606 22.37 28.29 5.80
C ALA A 606 23.57 28.14 4.87
N LEU A 607 24.78 28.12 5.42
CA LEU A 607 26.01 28.03 4.64
C LEU A 607 26.20 26.66 3.97
N ALA A 608 25.87 25.57 4.66
CA ALA A 608 25.89 24.24 4.04
C ALA A 608 24.89 24.12 2.88
N THR A 609 23.73 24.79 2.99
CA THR A 609 22.73 24.85 1.93
C THR A 609 23.23 25.65 0.73
N MET A 610 23.78 26.85 0.96
CA MET A 610 24.42 27.66 -0.10
C MET A 610 25.50 26.86 -0.84
N ARG A 611 26.39 26.20 -0.08
CA ARG A 611 27.45 25.34 -0.64
C ARG A 611 26.88 24.23 -1.53
N CYS A 612 25.90 23.49 -1.04
CA CYS A 612 25.35 22.35 -1.77
C CYS A 612 24.61 22.77 -3.04
N GLU A 613 23.85 23.87 -3.01
CA GLU A 613 23.15 24.38 -4.19
C GLU A 613 24.14 24.86 -5.27
N LEU A 614 25.18 25.61 -4.88
CA LEU A 614 26.28 25.97 -5.78
C LEU A 614 26.92 24.72 -6.38
N LEU A 615 27.40 23.79 -5.57
CA LEU A 615 28.09 22.58 -6.03
C LEU A 615 27.23 21.74 -6.98
N ARG A 616 25.97 21.46 -6.61
CA ARG A 616 25.10 20.57 -7.37
C ARG A 616 24.82 21.10 -8.78
N ASP A 617 24.49 22.37 -8.88
CA ASP A 617 24.03 22.94 -10.14
C ASP A 617 25.17 23.52 -10.99
N MET A 618 26.37 23.75 -10.44
CA MET A 618 27.59 23.93 -11.25
C MET A 618 28.04 22.64 -11.94
N CYS A 619 27.81 21.47 -11.31
CA CYS A 619 27.98 20.18 -11.98
C CYS A 619 26.89 19.92 -13.05
N ARG A 620 25.85 20.73 -13.11
CA ARG A 620 24.76 20.69 -14.11
C ARG A 620 24.82 21.99 -14.94
N SER A 621 24.12 22.07 -16.05
CA SER A 621 24.30 23.18 -17.02
C SER A 621 23.87 24.59 -16.55
N ASN A 622 23.33 24.76 -15.34
CA ASN A 622 22.64 26.00 -14.90
C ASN A 622 23.31 26.68 -13.68
N GLY A 623 24.53 26.32 -13.30
CA GLY A 623 25.18 26.84 -12.07
C GLY A 623 25.43 28.36 -12.05
N LYS A 624 25.49 29.00 -13.21
CA LYS A 624 25.78 30.43 -13.39
C LYS A 624 24.76 31.35 -12.75
N ASP A 625 23.46 31.08 -12.97
CA ASP A 625 22.38 31.93 -12.44
C ASP A 625 22.33 31.90 -10.90
N TYR A 626 22.55 30.73 -10.29
CA TYR A 626 22.56 30.57 -8.84
C TYR A 626 23.82 31.18 -8.19
N ALA A 627 24.97 31.09 -8.86
CA ALA A 627 26.21 31.70 -8.40
C ALA A 627 26.14 33.23 -8.39
N GLU A 628 25.58 33.84 -9.44
CA GLU A 628 25.34 35.30 -9.49
C GLU A 628 24.48 35.78 -8.30
N GLU A 629 23.52 34.97 -7.85
CA GLU A 629 22.62 35.34 -6.76
C GLU A 629 23.19 35.07 -5.36
N LEU A 630 24.00 34.03 -5.18
CA LEU A 630 24.53 33.61 -3.87
C LEU A 630 25.89 34.23 -3.51
N LEU A 631 26.77 34.50 -4.48
CA LEU A 631 28.07 35.11 -4.21
C LEU A 631 27.98 36.47 -3.49
N PRO A 632 27.02 37.37 -3.82
CA PRO A 632 26.84 38.62 -3.08
C PRO A 632 26.50 38.40 -1.61
N PHE A 633 25.76 37.34 -1.27
CA PHE A 633 25.46 36.99 0.13
C PHE A 633 26.72 36.56 0.89
N ILE A 634 27.56 35.73 0.26
CA ILE A 634 28.83 35.27 0.84
C ILE A 634 29.78 36.47 1.06
N SER A 635 29.94 37.32 0.04
CA SER A 635 30.74 38.54 0.12
C SER A 635 30.32 39.44 1.27
N SER A 636 29.01 39.70 1.32
CA SER A 636 28.38 40.46 2.38
C SER A 636 28.67 39.89 3.77
N LEU A 637 28.63 38.57 3.97
CA LEU A 637 28.91 37.93 5.26
C LEU A 637 30.39 38.07 5.67
N LEU A 638 31.31 37.80 4.75
CA LEU A 638 32.75 37.87 5.01
C LEU A 638 33.22 39.29 5.38
N GLN A 639 32.61 40.32 4.77
CA GLN A 639 33.01 41.70 4.98
C GLN A 639 32.39 42.36 6.24
N SER A 640 31.25 41.84 6.73
CA SER A 640 30.46 42.55 7.76
C SER A 640 30.21 41.76 9.04
N VAL A 641 30.56 40.48 9.10
CA VAL A 641 30.22 39.60 10.23
C VAL A 641 31.43 38.75 10.63
N ILE A 642 31.64 38.57 11.93
CA ILE A 642 32.58 37.58 12.46
C ILE A 642 31.91 36.19 12.39
N LEU A 643 32.44 35.27 11.60
CA LEU A 643 31.87 33.92 11.45
C LEU A 643 32.65 32.88 12.27
N HIS A 644 31.99 31.78 12.60
CA HIS A 644 32.67 30.65 13.25
C HIS A 644 33.67 29.99 12.27
N PRO A 645 34.83 29.45 12.73
CA PRO A 645 35.82 28.84 11.84
C PRO A 645 35.27 27.73 10.93
N LYS A 646 34.35 26.87 11.43
CA LYS A 646 33.67 25.86 10.60
C LYS A 646 32.82 26.47 9.47
N SER A 647 32.19 27.60 9.74
CA SER A 647 31.38 28.35 8.77
C SER A 647 32.26 28.98 7.68
N LEU A 648 33.42 29.51 8.08
CA LEU A 648 34.44 29.99 7.14
C LEU A 648 34.98 28.85 6.26
N CYS A 649 35.18 27.64 6.81
CA CYS A 649 35.57 26.48 6.02
C CYS A 649 34.54 26.17 4.92
N LEU A 650 33.23 26.17 5.26
CA LEU A 650 32.17 25.95 4.28
C LEU A 650 32.14 27.02 3.18
N ILE A 651 32.43 28.27 3.53
CA ILE A 651 32.51 29.38 2.58
C ILE A 651 33.71 29.19 1.64
N ILE A 652 34.91 28.90 2.18
CA ILE A 652 36.12 28.69 1.37
C ILE A 652 35.91 27.50 0.43
N GLU A 653 35.35 26.40 0.91
CA GLU A 653 35.00 25.24 0.07
C GLU A 653 34.01 25.61 -1.05
N SER A 654 33.01 26.46 -0.75
CA SER A 654 32.05 26.95 -1.75
C SER A 654 32.74 27.78 -2.84
N LEU A 655 33.60 28.73 -2.44
CA LEU A 655 34.30 29.62 -3.34
C LEU A 655 35.34 28.87 -4.19
N THR A 656 36.04 27.90 -3.60
CA THR A 656 36.99 27.03 -4.31
C THR A 656 36.29 26.27 -5.42
N ALA A 657 35.14 25.66 -5.12
CA ALA A 657 34.37 24.95 -6.12
C ALA A 657 33.82 25.88 -7.23
N CYS A 658 33.47 27.14 -6.90
CA CYS A 658 33.05 28.12 -7.90
C CYS A 658 34.16 28.47 -8.89
N VAL A 659 35.41 28.52 -8.40
CA VAL A 659 36.60 28.72 -9.24
C VAL A 659 36.87 27.49 -10.11
N GLU A 660 36.83 26.29 -9.53
CA GLU A 660 37.08 25.03 -10.26
C GLU A 660 36.05 24.76 -11.37
N ALA A 661 34.80 25.16 -11.18
CA ALA A 661 33.73 24.91 -12.15
C ALA A 661 33.65 25.94 -13.28
N GLU A 662 34.56 26.92 -13.35
CA GLU A 662 34.59 28.01 -14.34
C GLU A 662 33.26 28.79 -14.49
N VAL A 663 32.37 28.69 -13.50
CA VAL A 663 31.09 29.39 -13.49
C VAL A 663 31.28 30.91 -13.39
N ALA A 664 32.46 31.30 -12.92
CA ALA A 664 32.94 32.67 -12.90
C ALA A 664 33.32 33.26 -14.29
N ASN A 665 33.37 32.45 -15.36
CA ASN A 665 33.84 32.87 -16.69
C ASN A 665 32.73 33.29 -17.68
N ALA A 666 31.47 33.46 -17.24
CA ALA A 666 30.32 33.49 -18.15
C ALA A 666 29.86 34.85 -18.70
N ARG A 667 30.16 35.94 -18.00
CA ARG A 667 29.92 37.30 -18.48
C ARG A 667 31.25 38.02 -18.40
N ALA A 668 31.83 38.30 -19.57
CA ALA A 668 32.85 39.30 -19.80
C ALA A 668 33.62 39.78 -18.55
N GLY A 669 34.77 39.15 -18.26
CA GLY A 669 35.89 39.82 -17.58
C GLY A 669 35.82 40.13 -16.08
N ASP A 670 34.71 39.99 -15.36
CA ASP A 670 34.60 40.63 -14.03
C ASP A 670 34.72 39.74 -12.78
N ILE A 671 34.84 38.41 -12.88
CA ILE A 671 35.05 37.53 -11.70
C ILE A 671 36.15 36.50 -11.98
N SER A 672 37.40 36.94 -12.06
CA SER A 672 38.56 36.04 -12.08
C SER A 672 38.75 35.38 -10.68
N PRO A 673 39.55 34.30 -10.55
CA PRO A 673 39.99 33.81 -9.23
C PRO A 673 40.64 34.92 -8.38
N GLU A 674 41.16 35.95 -9.05
CA GLU A 674 41.70 37.18 -8.46
C GLU A 674 40.62 38.04 -7.82
N PHE A 675 39.43 38.17 -8.41
CA PHE A 675 38.30 38.85 -7.78
C PHE A 675 37.87 38.12 -6.50
N VAL A 676 37.73 36.79 -6.56
CA VAL A 676 37.37 35.96 -5.39
C VAL A 676 38.41 36.14 -4.28
N TRP A 677 39.69 36.17 -4.63
CA TRP A 677 40.75 36.44 -3.66
C TRP A 677 40.71 37.86 -3.10
N SER A 678 40.87 38.87 -3.97
CA SER A 678 41.03 40.28 -3.60
C SER A 678 39.84 40.84 -2.83
N VAL A 679 38.62 40.41 -3.17
CA VAL A 679 37.38 40.94 -2.58
C VAL A 679 36.86 40.09 -1.41
N LEU A 680 37.10 38.77 -1.42
CA LEU A 680 36.46 37.83 -0.48
C LEU A 680 37.45 37.17 0.47
N LEU A 681 38.51 36.55 -0.05
CA LEU A 681 39.38 35.67 0.74
C LEU A 681 40.57 36.38 1.38
N VAL A 682 41.08 37.48 0.81
CA VAL A 682 42.23 38.24 1.37
C VAL A 682 41.94 38.71 2.80
N HIS A 683 40.73 39.19 3.06
CA HIS A 683 40.35 39.64 4.40
C HIS A 683 40.28 38.48 5.40
N VAL A 684 39.81 37.31 4.95
CA VAL A 684 39.76 36.09 5.76
C VAL A 684 41.17 35.60 6.05
N ALA A 685 42.03 35.52 5.03
CA ALA A 685 43.43 35.13 5.18
C ALA A 685 44.18 36.06 6.14
N LYS A 686 44.04 37.39 5.98
CA LYS A 686 44.62 38.40 6.90
C LYS A 686 44.07 38.31 8.32
N ALA A 687 42.80 37.95 8.50
CA ALA A 687 42.21 37.77 9.83
C ALA A 687 42.71 36.49 10.52
N ILE A 688 43.01 35.44 9.76
CA ILE A 688 43.55 34.17 10.27
C ILE A 688 45.00 34.33 10.70
N THR A 689 45.81 35.04 9.89
CA THR A 689 47.23 35.30 10.21
C THR A 689 47.43 36.18 11.44
N ARG A 690 46.38 36.89 11.89
CA ARG A 690 46.41 37.77 13.08
C ARG A 690 45.86 37.13 14.36
N ARG A 691 45.36 35.89 14.32
CA ARG A 691 44.83 35.19 15.51
C ARG A 691 45.92 34.37 16.20
N GLU A 692 45.89 34.34 17.52
CA GLU A 692 46.82 33.57 18.36
C GLU A 692 46.59 32.05 18.26
N ASP A 693 45.35 31.59 18.01
CA ASP A 693 45.03 30.16 17.85
C ASP A 693 44.80 29.78 16.38
N PHE A 694 45.75 29.07 15.78
CA PHE A 694 45.62 28.58 14.39
C PHE A 694 44.63 27.41 14.29
N ASN A 695 43.60 27.57 13.46
CA ASN A 695 42.71 26.47 13.12
C ASN A 695 43.22 25.73 11.87
N ALA A 696 43.84 24.57 12.06
CA ALA A 696 44.42 23.75 10.99
C ALA A 696 43.42 23.38 9.87
N GLN A 697 42.12 23.23 10.18
CA GLN A 697 41.09 22.93 9.16
C GLN A 697 40.89 24.11 8.21
N LEU A 698 40.90 25.33 8.74
CA LEU A 698 40.70 26.55 7.97
C LEU A 698 41.89 26.82 7.05
N ILE A 699 43.11 26.59 7.56
CA ILE A 699 44.34 26.70 6.78
C ILE A 699 44.39 25.64 5.69
N SER A 700 43.98 24.40 5.99
CA SER A 700 43.84 23.33 4.98
C SER A 700 42.93 23.75 3.83
N ARG A 701 41.79 24.40 4.11
CA ARG A 701 40.87 24.85 3.05
C ARG A 701 41.40 26.03 2.23
N LEU A 702 42.14 26.93 2.86
CA LEU A 702 42.86 27.97 2.12
C LEU A 702 43.95 27.37 1.23
N CYS A 703 44.68 26.37 1.74
CA CYS A 703 45.68 25.62 1.00
C CYS A 703 45.07 24.87 -0.19
N ASP A 704 43.88 24.30 -0.04
CA ASP A 704 43.10 23.70 -1.14
C ASP A 704 42.75 24.76 -2.21
N PHE A 705 42.28 25.94 -1.80
CA PHE A 705 42.01 27.05 -2.72
C PHE A 705 43.26 27.52 -3.49
N TYR A 706 44.39 27.68 -2.78
CA TYR A 706 45.66 28.05 -3.38
C TYR A 706 46.17 27.02 -4.38
N LYS A 707 45.95 25.74 -4.09
CA LYS A 707 46.24 24.66 -5.03
C LYS A 707 45.41 24.79 -6.30
N SER A 708 44.11 25.07 -6.21
CA SER A 708 43.26 25.24 -7.39
C SER A 708 43.72 26.44 -8.24
N ILE A 709 44.22 27.51 -7.62
CA ILE A 709 44.86 28.64 -8.34
C ILE A 709 46.17 28.21 -9.03
N ALA A 710 47.01 27.45 -8.33
CA ALA A 710 48.28 26.98 -8.88
C ALA A 710 48.10 26.08 -10.12
N GLN A 711 47.03 25.28 -10.12
CA GLN A 711 46.68 24.36 -11.20
C GLN A 711 45.98 25.00 -12.40
N SER A 712 45.55 26.27 -12.30
CA SER A 712 44.94 26.98 -13.43
C SER A 712 46.00 27.31 -14.49
N ASP A 713 45.74 26.92 -15.74
CA ASP A 713 46.59 27.16 -16.91
C ASP A 713 46.43 28.59 -17.48
N GLU A 714 45.73 29.49 -16.80
CA GLU A 714 45.56 30.87 -17.24
C GLU A 714 46.91 31.61 -17.22
N SER A 715 47.35 32.09 -18.39
CA SER A 715 48.69 32.66 -18.62
C SER A 715 48.65 34.17 -18.86
N THR A 716 47.78 34.91 -18.18
CA THR A 716 47.75 36.38 -18.25
C THR A 716 48.79 36.96 -17.29
N ASP A 717 49.39 38.10 -17.66
CA ASP A 717 50.40 38.76 -16.82
C ASP A 717 49.85 39.10 -15.43
N VAL A 718 48.58 39.54 -15.38
CA VAL A 718 47.83 39.83 -14.14
C VAL A 718 47.70 38.59 -13.26
N TYR A 719 47.38 37.44 -13.85
CA TYR A 719 47.24 36.19 -13.11
C TYR A 719 48.60 35.65 -12.62
N SER A 720 49.68 35.95 -13.34
CA SER A 720 51.04 35.63 -12.92
C SER A 720 51.49 36.49 -11.72
N GLU A 721 51.15 37.77 -11.69
CA GLU A 721 51.38 38.66 -10.53
C GLU A 721 50.55 38.23 -9.32
N PHE A 722 49.31 37.83 -9.56
CA PHE A 722 48.42 37.28 -8.55
C PHE A 722 48.94 35.98 -7.92
N LYS A 723 49.40 35.01 -8.73
CA LYS A 723 50.05 33.78 -8.25
C LYS A 723 51.27 34.11 -7.38
N LYS A 724 52.07 35.10 -7.79
CA LYS A 724 53.21 35.58 -7.03
C LYS A 724 52.80 36.19 -5.69
N GLU A 725 51.75 37.01 -5.64
CA GLU A 725 51.26 37.62 -4.39
C GLU A 725 50.81 36.56 -3.36
N ILE A 726 50.08 35.53 -3.82
CA ILE A 726 49.63 34.44 -2.95
C ILE A 726 50.82 33.64 -2.42
N LEU A 727 51.77 33.30 -3.31
CA LEU A 727 52.97 32.58 -2.96
C LEU A 727 53.80 33.38 -1.94
N SER A 728 54.03 34.67 -2.19
CA SER A 728 54.88 35.52 -1.37
C SER A 728 54.29 35.89 -0.02
N SER A 729 53.01 36.25 0.02
CA SER A 729 52.43 36.95 1.16
C SER A 729 51.65 36.03 2.08
N TYR A 730 51.36 34.80 1.66
CA TYR A 730 50.51 33.88 2.42
C TYR A 730 51.08 32.46 2.50
N ILE A 731 51.55 31.87 1.39
CA ILE A 731 52.10 30.50 1.42
C ILE A 731 53.53 30.47 1.97
N CYS A 732 54.42 31.34 1.48
CA CYS A 732 55.80 31.41 1.95
C CYS A 732 55.91 31.77 3.44
N PRO A 733 55.14 32.71 4.01
CA PRO A 733 55.17 32.97 5.46
C PRO A 733 54.71 31.79 6.32
N LEU A 734 53.87 30.88 5.78
CA LEU A 734 53.47 29.65 6.48
C LEU A 734 54.59 28.59 6.52
N VAL A 735 55.49 28.61 5.54
CA VAL A 735 56.56 27.60 5.37
C VAL A 735 57.94 28.14 5.79
N PHE A 736 58.18 29.43 5.61
CA PHE A 736 59.45 30.14 5.83
C PHE A 736 59.25 31.48 6.58
N PRO A 737 58.86 31.46 7.88
CA PRO A 737 58.48 32.67 8.60
C PRO A 737 59.64 33.68 8.80
N ARG A 738 60.89 33.21 8.93
CA ARG A 738 62.08 34.03 9.22
C ARG A 738 62.48 35.04 8.13
N ARG A 739 61.92 34.97 6.93
CA ARG A 739 62.25 35.91 5.83
C ARG A 739 61.53 37.26 5.91
N PHE A 740 60.46 37.36 6.69
CA PHE A 740 59.59 38.56 6.70
C PHE A 740 59.79 39.47 7.92
N ASP A 741 60.78 39.20 8.77
CA ASP A 741 61.08 39.89 10.03
C ASP A 741 61.79 41.26 9.89
N ALA A 742 61.73 41.92 8.72
CA ALA A 742 62.45 43.20 8.57
C ALA A 742 61.68 44.43 9.09
N THR A 743 60.37 44.35 9.35
CA THR A 743 59.59 45.52 9.79
C THR A 743 58.38 45.13 10.67
N GLU A 744 58.41 45.62 11.92
CA GLU A 744 57.35 45.68 12.95
C GLU A 744 57.33 44.58 14.04
N GLU A 745 57.66 45.01 15.27
CA GLU A 745 57.90 44.19 16.49
C GLU A 745 56.66 43.54 17.13
N GLU A 746 55.44 43.73 16.59
CA GLU A 746 54.22 43.13 17.17
C GLU A 746 53.82 41.76 16.57
N GLY A 747 54.45 41.33 15.46
CA GLY A 747 54.12 40.08 14.75
C GLY A 747 54.90 38.82 15.16
N GLN A 748 55.95 38.96 15.97
CA GLN A 748 56.96 37.91 16.20
C GLN A 748 56.43 36.66 16.95
N ASN A 749 55.43 36.79 17.83
CA ASN A 749 54.91 35.65 18.61
C ASN A 749 53.97 34.72 17.81
N VAL A 750 53.29 35.24 16.78
CA VAL A 750 52.23 34.53 16.05
C VAL A 750 52.82 33.67 14.92
N LEU A 751 53.81 34.19 14.18
CA LEU A 751 54.52 33.45 13.12
C LEU A 751 55.39 32.30 13.66
N PHE A 752 56.00 32.46 14.84
CA PHE A 752 56.78 31.41 15.50
C PHE A 752 55.94 30.23 16.01
N GLN A 753 54.63 30.42 16.25
CA GLN A 753 53.73 29.33 16.66
C GLN A 753 53.35 28.40 15.49
N ILE A 754 53.34 28.88 14.24
CA ILE A 754 52.97 28.10 13.04
C ILE A 754 53.97 26.96 12.78
N GLN A 755 55.27 27.21 13.00
CA GLN A 755 56.32 26.19 12.87
C GLN A 755 56.19 25.06 13.91
N ARG A 756 55.56 25.31 15.06
CA ARG A 756 55.36 24.27 16.09
C ARG A 756 54.27 23.26 15.74
N ASP A 757 53.32 23.58 14.85
CA ASP A 757 52.29 22.62 14.39
C ASP A 757 52.69 21.98 13.05
N ARG A 758 53.31 20.80 13.11
CA ARG A 758 53.73 19.99 11.95
C ARG A 758 52.63 19.81 10.89
N ARG A 759 51.34 19.83 11.28
CA ARG A 759 50.22 19.65 10.34
C ARG A 759 50.05 20.84 9.40
N ILE A 760 50.26 22.06 9.89
CA ILE A 760 50.13 23.28 9.10
C ILE A 760 51.29 23.40 8.11
N LEU A 761 52.52 23.12 8.58
CA LEU A 761 53.71 23.10 7.74
C LEU A 761 53.58 22.09 6.58
N ARG A 762 53.08 20.88 6.88
CA ARG A 762 52.80 19.86 5.87
C ARG A 762 51.84 20.36 4.78
N LEU A 763 50.75 21.02 5.16
CA LEU A 763 49.76 21.57 4.23
C LEU A 763 50.36 22.66 3.33
N GLY A 764 51.16 23.57 3.91
CA GLY A 764 51.86 24.61 3.15
C GLY A 764 52.82 24.02 2.11
N LEU A 765 53.63 23.04 2.49
CA LEU A 765 54.57 22.35 1.58
C LEU A 765 53.86 21.61 0.44
N GLN A 766 52.75 20.92 0.74
CA GLN A 766 51.93 20.28 -0.29
C GLN A 766 51.41 21.31 -1.29
N THR A 767 50.88 22.43 -0.82
CA THR A 767 50.37 23.49 -1.70
C THR A 767 51.47 24.10 -2.56
N ILE A 768 52.66 24.41 -2.00
CA ILE A 768 53.81 24.92 -2.77
C ILE A 768 54.15 23.97 -3.93
N SER A 769 54.11 22.65 -3.70
CA SER A 769 54.47 21.67 -4.73
C SER A 769 53.61 21.72 -6.00
N TYR A 770 52.42 22.34 -5.96
CA TYR A 770 51.58 22.53 -7.16
C TYR A 770 52.01 23.71 -8.02
N PHE A 771 52.72 24.69 -7.49
CA PHE A 771 53.20 25.85 -8.25
C PHE A 771 54.32 25.47 -9.24
N PRO A 772 54.47 26.19 -10.36
CA PRO A 772 55.57 25.98 -11.30
C PRO A 772 56.92 26.16 -10.61
N ALA A 773 57.91 25.34 -10.99
CA ALA A 773 59.24 25.43 -10.41
C ALA A 773 59.86 26.82 -10.62
N VAL A 774 59.63 27.49 -11.76
CA VAL A 774 60.08 28.88 -12.00
C VAL A 774 59.60 29.86 -10.94
N ASP A 775 58.31 29.80 -10.58
CA ASP A 775 57.71 30.70 -9.59
C ASP A 775 58.26 30.41 -8.19
N ILE A 776 58.38 29.12 -7.86
CA ILE A 776 58.99 28.64 -6.61
C ILE A 776 60.44 29.13 -6.52
N LEU A 777 61.26 28.93 -7.56
CA LEU A 777 62.68 29.31 -7.61
C LEU A 777 62.86 30.83 -7.52
N SER A 778 62.04 31.61 -8.25
CA SER A 778 62.12 33.07 -8.25
C SER A 778 61.90 33.71 -6.88
N TRP A 779 61.16 33.04 -5.98
CA TRP A 779 60.85 33.51 -4.63
C TRP A 779 61.65 32.81 -3.52
N ILE A 780 61.91 31.50 -3.66
CA ILE A 780 62.66 30.71 -2.68
C ILE A 780 64.17 30.98 -2.80
N LEU A 781 64.72 31.32 -3.97
CA LEU A 781 66.17 31.49 -4.21
C LEU A 781 66.66 32.94 -4.39
N LEU A 782 66.12 33.90 -3.65
CA LEU A 782 66.75 35.24 -3.57
C LEU A 782 68.06 35.24 -2.75
N GLU A 783 68.31 34.19 -1.95
CA GLU A 783 69.61 33.88 -1.34
C GLU A 783 69.96 32.43 -1.70
N SER A 784 71.24 32.18 -1.99
CA SER A 784 71.80 30.92 -2.51
C SER A 784 71.15 29.64 -1.94
N PRO A 785 71.04 28.54 -2.72
CA PRO A 785 70.50 27.25 -2.28
C PRO A 785 71.06 26.75 -0.94
N GLU A 786 72.33 27.09 -0.65
CA GLU A 786 73.06 26.77 0.58
C GLU A 786 72.45 27.42 1.83
N ALA A 787 71.89 28.63 1.73
CA ALA A 787 71.24 29.33 2.83
C ALA A 787 69.90 28.68 3.21
N LEU A 788 69.11 28.25 2.23
CA LEU A 788 67.85 27.54 2.45
C LEU A 788 68.07 26.17 3.11
N LEU A 789 69.06 25.42 2.61
CA LEU A 789 69.48 24.16 3.19
C LEU A 789 69.99 24.39 4.62
N SER A 790 70.80 25.41 4.86
CA SER A 790 71.27 25.74 6.21
C SER A 790 70.13 26.05 7.18
N GLN A 791 69.07 26.73 6.76
CA GLN A 791 67.91 27.02 7.62
C GLN A 791 67.07 25.77 7.95
N ILE A 792 66.93 24.84 7.01
CA ILE A 792 66.18 23.59 7.19
C ILE A 792 66.95 22.61 8.09
N PHE A 793 68.29 22.62 8.03
CA PHE A 793 69.16 21.67 8.71
C PHE A 793 69.86 22.21 9.99
N HIS A 794 69.80 23.52 10.33
CA HIS A 794 70.45 24.07 11.56
C HIS A 794 69.52 24.45 12.73
N GLU A 795 68.18 24.33 12.63
CA GLU A 795 67.27 24.59 13.78
C GLU A 795 67.30 23.52 14.90
N ASP A 796 68.15 22.49 14.79
CA ASP A 796 68.25 21.37 15.74
C ASP A 796 68.97 21.67 17.07
N ALA A 797 69.48 22.88 17.30
CA ALA A 797 70.35 23.11 18.45
C ALA A 797 69.61 23.30 19.80
N GLU A 798 68.37 23.80 19.84
CA GLU A 798 67.67 24.02 21.12
C GLU A 798 66.17 23.68 21.04
N GLY A 799 65.86 22.39 21.20
CA GLY A 799 64.57 21.95 21.73
C GLY A 799 63.41 21.80 20.74
N GLY A 800 63.50 20.83 19.83
CA GLY A 800 62.38 19.94 19.50
C GLY A 800 61.46 20.31 18.34
N SER A 801 61.91 20.08 17.10
CA SER A 801 61.09 19.47 16.04
C SER A 801 61.95 19.07 14.83
N ASP A 802 62.15 17.76 14.59
CA ASP A 802 62.74 17.23 13.34
C ASP A 802 61.93 17.72 12.13
N LEU A 803 62.35 18.81 11.48
CA LEU A 803 61.76 19.34 10.23
C LEU A 803 62.16 18.50 9.00
N CYS A 804 63.30 17.82 9.09
CA CYS A 804 63.88 16.98 8.04
C CYS A 804 63.14 15.66 7.78
N GLN A 805 62.21 15.25 8.65
CA GLN A 805 61.43 14.01 8.51
C GLN A 805 60.10 14.19 7.76
N ILE A 806 59.78 15.40 7.29
CA ILE A 806 58.54 15.68 6.57
C ILE A 806 58.72 15.30 5.09
N GLU A 807 58.09 14.21 4.66
CA GLU A 807 58.16 13.65 3.29
C GLU A 807 57.82 14.66 2.19
N GLU A 808 56.93 15.61 2.48
CA GLU A 808 56.48 16.66 1.57
C GLU A 808 57.63 17.52 1.00
N TRP A 809 58.73 17.68 1.75
CA TRP A 809 59.93 18.36 1.27
C TRP A 809 60.52 17.68 0.03
N GLN A 810 60.45 16.35 -0.07
CA GLN A 810 60.96 15.60 -1.22
C GLN A 810 60.22 15.96 -2.51
N TYR A 811 58.92 16.27 -2.44
CA TYR A 811 58.14 16.67 -3.61
C TYR A 811 58.54 18.07 -4.10
N VAL A 812 58.72 19.02 -3.17
CA VAL A 812 59.14 20.39 -3.50
C VAL A 812 60.56 20.39 -4.07
N PHE A 813 61.51 19.70 -3.40
CA PHE A 813 62.88 19.58 -3.88
C PHE A 813 63.00 18.78 -5.17
N GLY A 814 62.24 17.68 -5.32
CA GLY A 814 62.22 16.90 -6.55
C GLY A 814 61.78 17.73 -7.75
N LYS A 815 60.78 18.62 -7.58
CA LYS A 815 60.30 19.51 -8.63
C LYS A 815 61.31 20.59 -9.00
N ILE A 816 61.97 21.19 -8.00
CA ILE A 816 63.07 22.15 -8.20
C ILE A 816 64.23 21.49 -8.95
N ILE A 817 64.67 20.32 -8.50
CA ILE A 817 65.78 19.57 -9.12
C ILE A 817 65.41 19.18 -10.56
N SER A 818 64.18 18.73 -10.81
CA SER A 818 63.73 18.35 -12.16
C SER A 818 63.62 19.52 -13.15
N HIS A 819 63.59 20.76 -12.65
CA HIS A 819 63.53 21.97 -13.48
C HIS A 819 64.92 22.58 -13.74
N GLU A 820 65.83 22.45 -12.78
CA GLU A 820 67.23 22.89 -12.90
C GLU A 820 68.09 21.93 -13.75
N ILE A 821 67.73 20.64 -13.80
CA ILE A 821 68.29 19.62 -14.71
C ILE A 821 67.58 19.70 -16.06
#